data_AF-A0A089YN21-F1
#
_entry.id   AF-A0A089YN21-F1
#
_cell.length_a   1.000
_cell.length_b   1.000
_cell.length_c   1.000
_cell.angle_alpha   90.00
_cell.angle_beta   90.00
_cell.angle_gamma   90.00
#
_symmetry.space_group_name_H-M   'P 1'
#
loop_
_entity.id
_entity.type
_entity.pdbx_description
1 polymer ?
#
loop_
_entity_poly.entity_id
_entity_poly.type
_entity_poly.pdbx_seq_one_letter_code
_entity_poly.pdbx_strand_id
1 'polypeptide(L)'
;MNALVNLRPRQKLIVVGNGMVGHHCVEQLIERNAVDRYEIHVFGEERQRAYDRVHLSEYFGGSCAETLALGDAQLYGKHGVTLHLGQPVIEIDRQAREVVTTTGRHAYDVLVLATGSFPFVPPIPGCEGNARLVYRTLDDLDAIRAAAVGARRGVVVGGGLLGLEAANALKSLGLEAHVVEFAPRLMPVQLDADGGAALRARIEALGVGVHTSRATQNVEAGETHRYRMNFDGGEFLETDLIVFSAGIRPQDALGRACGLEIAARGGIVIDPHCRSSDPAVYAIGECASWNGSIFGLVAPGYSMARNVACELAGEAPVAFSGADMSTKLKLLGVDVGSIGDAHASTPGAKSYRFIDEANASYRRLVVDATGTQVLGAVLVGDNSYYDTLLQYAQNGIALPADPSTLILPLSDGAPVLGADALPDTAMICSCHNVSKGAICSAVDGGCGDLSALKSQTKACTGCGGCAALLKQVFEHELTARGVSVDKSLCEHFAYTRAELYALARVEGIASFEDMLARHGRGAVGCDVCKPTVGNILASCWNQPIMDPSLVPLQDTNDTFMANMQKNGTYSVVPRIPGGEITPDKLIAIGVVAKKYDLYTKITGGQRIDLFGAQLHELPEIWSELIEAGFETGHAYGKSTRTVKSCVGSTWCRYGVQDSVAMALRIEDRYKGLRSPHKLKFAVSGCTRECAEAQSKDIGVIATEKGWNLYVCGNGGMRPRHAELFAIDLNDEQLIRYIDRILMFYIRTADKLQRTSVWRENLEGGLEFLKQVVLEDSLGLGAELEAQMQRVVDHYECEWANALKDPEKLKRFRTFVNDKRADPGVQFVKERGQRRPAQAGDALVMIPVVEEVV
;
A
#
# COMPACT_ATOMS: atom_id res chain seq x y z
N MET A 1 32.98 0.14 -47.98
CA MET A 1 33.54 1.42 -47.49
C MET A 1 33.51 1.36 -45.97
N ASN A 2 34.68 1.23 -45.34
CA ASN A 2 34.83 1.19 -43.90
C ASN A 2 34.54 2.58 -43.33
N ALA A 3 33.44 2.73 -42.59
CA ALA A 3 33.23 3.91 -41.76
C ALA A 3 34.17 3.81 -40.57
N LEU A 4 35.29 4.54 -40.65
CA LEU A 4 36.15 4.87 -39.52
C LEU A 4 35.28 5.58 -38.47
N VAL A 5 34.90 4.85 -37.42
CA VAL A 5 34.32 5.43 -36.21
C VAL A 5 35.42 6.28 -35.57
N ASN A 6 35.28 7.59 -35.66
CA ASN A 6 36.12 8.56 -34.94
C ASN A 6 35.86 8.38 -33.43
N LEU A 7 36.59 7.49 -32.78
CA LEU A 7 36.60 7.31 -31.33
C LEU A 7 37.31 8.52 -30.70
N ARG A 8 36.59 9.61 -30.48
CA ARG A 8 37.03 10.59 -29.48
C ARG A 8 37.06 9.86 -28.13
N PRO A 9 38.14 9.96 -27.34
CA PRO A 9 38.15 9.38 -26.00
C PRO A 9 37.01 9.98 -25.18
N ARG A 10 36.23 9.12 -24.53
CA ARG A 10 35.14 9.54 -23.63
C ARG A 10 35.73 10.33 -22.46
N GLN A 11 35.05 11.41 -22.07
CA GLN A 11 35.44 12.19 -20.89
C GLN A 11 35.13 11.39 -19.62
N LYS A 12 35.88 11.59 -18.55
CA LYS A 12 35.62 10.92 -17.27
C LYS A 12 34.63 11.71 -16.43
N LEU A 13 33.49 11.10 -16.12
CA LEU A 13 32.48 11.67 -15.23
C LEU A 13 32.47 10.86 -13.92
N ILE A 14 32.71 11.53 -12.80
CA ILE A 14 32.62 10.93 -11.48
C ILE A 14 31.39 11.47 -10.74
N VAL A 15 30.55 10.57 -10.22
CA VAL A 15 29.44 10.89 -9.31
C VAL A 15 29.82 10.41 -7.91
N VAL A 16 29.86 11.32 -6.94
CA VAL A 16 30.18 11.02 -5.53
C VAL A 16 28.89 11.03 -4.72
N GLY A 17 28.45 9.85 -4.32
CA GLY A 17 27.20 9.61 -3.61
C GLY A 17 26.22 8.78 -4.46
N ASN A 18 25.89 7.59 -3.97
CA ASN A 18 24.92 6.68 -4.60
C ASN A 18 23.59 6.59 -3.81
N GLY A 19 23.18 7.70 -3.19
CA GLY A 19 21.84 7.83 -2.62
C GLY A 19 20.77 8.03 -3.69
N MET A 20 19.51 8.26 -3.28
CA MET A 20 18.37 8.41 -4.21
C MET A 20 18.66 9.44 -5.33
N VAL A 21 19.22 10.60 -4.99
CA VAL A 21 19.51 11.68 -5.95
C VAL A 21 20.66 11.33 -6.90
N GLY A 22 21.75 10.74 -6.38
CA GLY A 22 22.89 10.32 -7.19
C GLY A 22 22.51 9.20 -8.17
N HIS A 23 21.76 8.21 -7.69
CA HIS A 23 21.19 7.16 -8.54
C HIS A 23 20.28 7.72 -9.64
N HIS A 24 19.36 8.63 -9.28
CA HIS A 24 18.49 9.27 -10.27
C HIS A 24 19.28 10.08 -11.30
N CYS A 25 20.36 10.77 -10.91
CA CYS A 25 21.24 11.44 -11.87
C CYS A 25 21.82 10.45 -12.89
N VAL A 26 22.27 9.27 -12.43
CA VAL A 26 22.79 8.21 -13.30
C VAL A 26 21.70 7.66 -14.23
N GLU A 27 20.48 7.42 -13.74
CA GLU A 27 19.34 7.03 -14.59
C GLU A 27 19.09 8.06 -15.69
N GLN A 28 19.05 9.35 -15.34
CA GLN A 28 18.80 10.43 -16.29
C GLN A 28 19.94 10.61 -17.32
N LEU A 29 21.19 10.33 -16.92
CA LEU A 29 22.35 10.30 -17.81
C LEU A 29 22.28 9.12 -18.79
N ILE A 30 21.86 7.94 -18.32
CA ILE A 30 21.67 6.75 -19.16
C ILE A 30 20.54 6.99 -20.17
N GLU A 31 19.39 7.49 -19.72
CA GLU A 31 18.23 7.78 -20.58
C GLU A 31 18.55 8.75 -21.71
N ARG A 32 19.52 9.66 -21.51
CA ARG A 32 19.97 10.66 -22.49
C ARG A 32 21.21 10.23 -23.28
N ASN A 33 21.62 8.97 -23.19
CA ASN A 33 22.82 8.43 -23.86
C ASN A 33 24.11 9.18 -23.52
N ALA A 34 24.22 9.76 -22.32
CA ALA A 34 25.45 10.43 -21.88
C ALA A 34 26.62 9.45 -21.74
N VAL A 35 26.35 8.15 -21.57
CA VAL A 35 27.35 7.06 -21.55
C VAL A 35 28.18 6.93 -22.83
N ASP A 36 27.70 7.49 -23.95
CA ASP A 36 28.45 7.56 -25.21
C ASP A 36 29.53 8.65 -25.18
N ARG A 37 29.32 9.68 -24.34
CA ARG A 37 30.23 10.82 -24.17
C ARG A 37 31.13 10.66 -22.96
N TYR A 38 30.65 10.00 -21.92
CA TYR A 38 31.34 9.86 -20.65
C TYR A 38 31.63 8.41 -20.27
N GLU A 39 32.81 8.18 -19.73
CA GLU A 39 33.11 7.05 -18.87
C GLU A 39 32.65 7.41 -17.45
N ILE A 40 31.56 6.78 -16.99
CA ILE A 40 30.89 7.15 -15.74
C ILE A 40 31.34 6.21 -14.60
N HIS A 41 31.86 6.81 -13.53
CA HIS A 41 32.13 6.13 -12.26
C HIS A 41 31.26 6.70 -11.16
N VAL A 42 30.66 5.83 -10.35
CA VAL A 42 29.82 6.20 -9.22
C VAL A 42 30.45 5.65 -7.95
N PHE A 43 30.75 6.51 -6.99
CA PHE A 43 31.31 6.12 -5.69
C PHE A 43 30.27 6.27 -4.58
N GLY A 44 30.03 5.20 -3.83
CA GLY A 44 29.18 5.18 -2.65
C GLY A 44 29.96 4.73 -1.42
N GLU A 45 29.84 5.47 -0.32
CA GLU A 45 30.41 5.05 0.97
C GLU A 45 29.70 3.80 1.54
N GLU A 46 28.41 3.65 1.25
CA GLU A 46 27.62 2.53 1.71
C GLU A 46 27.89 1.26 0.88
N ARG A 47 27.74 0.12 1.54
CA ARG A 47 27.96 -1.21 0.97
C ARG A 47 26.83 -1.66 0.03
N GLN A 48 25.67 -1.03 0.13
CA GLN A 48 24.47 -1.39 -0.62
C GLN A 48 24.32 -0.52 -1.85
N ARG A 49 23.67 -1.06 -2.90
CA ARG A 49 23.21 -0.25 -4.02
C ARG A 49 22.16 0.77 -3.54
N ALA A 50 21.90 1.80 -4.35
CA ALA A 50 20.93 2.84 -4.02
C ALA A 50 19.57 2.23 -3.62
N TYR A 51 18.97 2.77 -2.57
CA TYR A 51 17.70 2.28 -2.02
C TYR A 51 16.82 3.45 -1.55
N ASP A 52 15.52 3.19 -1.41
CA ASP A 52 14.54 4.19 -1.03
C ASP A 52 14.64 4.51 0.48
N ARG A 53 15.17 5.70 0.77
CA ARG A 53 15.31 6.20 2.15
C ARG A 53 14.02 6.74 2.74
N VAL A 54 12.98 6.95 1.92
CA VAL A 54 11.66 7.39 2.39
C VAL A 54 10.93 6.24 3.10
N HIS A 55 11.18 5.00 2.68
CA HIS A 55 10.54 3.78 3.20
C HIS A 55 11.40 3.01 4.22
N LEU A 56 12.33 3.67 4.90
CA LEU A 56 13.23 3.02 5.88
C LEU A 56 12.50 2.31 7.02
N SER A 57 11.32 2.78 7.41
CA SER A 57 10.56 2.15 8.50
C SER A 57 10.07 0.75 8.13
N GLU A 58 9.90 0.45 6.83
CA GLU A 58 9.53 -0.89 6.35
C GLU A 58 10.61 -1.94 6.61
N TYR A 59 11.87 -1.52 6.75
CA TYR A 59 12.96 -2.41 7.10
C TYR A 59 12.63 -3.12 8.42
N PHE A 60 12.16 -2.42 9.45
CA PHE A 60 11.74 -3.02 10.73
C PHE A 60 10.53 -3.95 10.60
N GLY A 61 9.73 -3.82 9.55
CA GLY A 61 8.60 -4.70 9.22
C GLY A 61 8.96 -5.96 8.44
N GLY A 62 10.25 -6.21 8.15
CA GLY A 62 10.75 -7.39 7.47
C GLY A 62 11.25 -7.17 6.05
N SER A 63 11.22 -5.94 5.54
CA SER A 63 11.90 -5.58 4.28
C SER A 63 13.42 -5.72 4.43
N CYS A 64 14.12 -5.96 3.32
CA CYS A 64 15.58 -6.01 3.25
C CYS A 64 16.15 -4.94 2.29
N ALA A 65 17.48 -4.85 2.22
CA ALA A 65 18.16 -3.89 1.34
C ALA A 65 17.67 -4.01 -0.12
N GLU A 66 17.49 -5.24 -0.61
CA GLU A 66 17.08 -5.50 -1.99
C GLU A 66 15.63 -5.11 -2.28
N THR A 67 14.71 -5.31 -1.33
CA THR A 67 13.31 -4.88 -1.50
C THR A 67 13.15 -3.35 -1.48
N LEU A 68 14.07 -2.65 -0.81
CA LEU A 68 14.12 -1.19 -0.79
C LEU A 68 14.94 -0.63 -1.95
N ALA A 69 15.66 -1.46 -2.69
CA ALA A 69 16.63 -0.99 -3.65
C ALA A 69 15.95 -0.32 -4.87
N LEU A 70 16.59 0.74 -5.37
CA LEU A 70 16.12 1.52 -6.51
C LEU A 70 16.64 0.91 -7.81
N GLY A 71 15.74 0.72 -8.76
CA GLY A 71 16.05 0.21 -10.10
C GLY A 71 16.47 -1.27 -10.14
N ASP A 72 16.79 -1.73 -11.35
CA ASP A 72 17.32 -3.07 -11.62
C ASP A 72 18.76 -3.19 -11.09
N ALA A 73 19.09 -4.32 -10.45
CA ALA A 73 20.44 -4.64 -9.97
C ALA A 73 21.50 -4.56 -11.10
N GLN A 74 21.11 -4.78 -12.36
CA GLN A 74 21.99 -4.75 -13.52
C GLN A 74 22.06 -3.38 -14.22
N LEU A 75 21.32 -2.36 -13.75
CA LEU A 75 21.24 -1.04 -14.40
C LEU A 75 22.63 -0.48 -14.74
N TYR A 76 23.53 -0.44 -13.75
CA TYR A 76 24.87 0.13 -13.93
C TYR A 76 25.70 -0.69 -14.91
N GLY A 77 25.78 -2.01 -14.71
CA GLY A 77 26.60 -2.92 -15.52
C GLY A 77 26.16 -2.99 -16.98
N LYS A 78 24.83 -3.04 -17.23
CA LYS A 78 24.26 -3.09 -18.58
C LYS A 78 24.62 -1.87 -19.43
N HIS A 79 24.77 -0.71 -18.80
CA HIS A 79 25.05 0.55 -19.48
C HIS A 79 26.51 1.00 -19.37
N GLY A 80 27.41 0.11 -18.93
CA GLY A 80 28.85 0.40 -18.84
C GLY A 80 29.21 1.45 -17.78
N VAL A 81 28.33 1.68 -16.79
CA VAL A 81 28.60 2.52 -15.63
C VAL A 81 29.31 1.70 -14.56
N THR A 82 30.45 2.20 -14.07
CA THR A 82 31.21 1.50 -13.03
C THR A 82 30.76 1.97 -11.65
N LEU A 83 30.15 1.08 -10.88
CA LEU A 83 29.69 1.35 -9.52
C LEU A 83 30.69 0.81 -8.48
N HIS A 84 31.13 1.71 -7.59
CA HIS A 84 32.06 1.42 -6.50
C HIS A 84 31.33 1.57 -5.16
N LEU A 85 30.96 0.45 -4.54
CA LEU A 85 30.27 0.41 -3.24
C LEU A 85 31.26 0.17 -2.09
N GLY A 86 30.97 0.72 -0.91
CA GLY A 86 31.87 0.65 0.24
C GLY A 86 33.19 1.41 0.04
N GLN A 87 33.22 2.34 -0.91
CA GLN A 87 34.42 3.11 -1.29
C GLN A 87 34.15 4.61 -1.11
N PRO A 88 34.36 5.15 0.10
CA PRO A 88 34.21 6.57 0.33
C PRO A 88 35.28 7.37 -0.44
N VAL A 89 34.85 8.48 -1.06
CA VAL A 89 35.78 9.53 -1.49
C VAL A 89 36.15 10.33 -0.26
N ILE A 90 37.45 10.44 0.01
CA ILE A 90 37.99 11.08 1.22
C ILE A 90 38.62 12.45 0.93
N GLU A 91 38.99 12.72 -0.32
CA GLU A 91 39.61 13.98 -0.75
C GLU A 91 39.29 14.27 -2.22
N ILE A 92 39.25 15.55 -2.59
CA ILE A 92 39.16 16.02 -3.97
C ILE A 92 40.34 16.94 -4.24
N ASP A 93 41.23 16.55 -5.14
CA ASP A 93 42.31 17.39 -5.65
C ASP A 93 41.85 18.08 -6.94
N ARG A 94 41.42 19.35 -6.80
CA ARG A 94 40.92 20.13 -7.95
C ARG A 94 42.01 20.53 -8.92
N GLN A 95 43.27 20.63 -8.48
CA GLN A 95 44.38 21.01 -9.36
C GLN A 95 44.75 19.85 -10.28
N ALA A 96 44.83 18.64 -9.72
CA ALA A 96 45.06 17.41 -10.49
C ALA A 96 43.77 16.90 -11.18
N ARG A 97 42.60 17.39 -10.77
CA ARG A 97 41.27 16.88 -11.13
C ARG A 97 41.13 15.40 -10.80
N GLU A 98 41.41 15.05 -9.55
CA GLU A 98 41.31 13.68 -9.05
C GLU A 98 40.43 13.61 -7.80
N VAL A 99 39.67 12.52 -7.67
CA VAL A 99 39.12 12.10 -6.38
C VAL A 99 40.02 11.04 -5.76
N VAL A 100 40.20 11.11 -4.44
CA VAL A 100 40.98 10.14 -3.68
C VAL A 100 40.03 9.25 -2.89
N THR A 101 40.22 7.94 -2.99
CA THR A 101 39.53 6.91 -2.21
C THR A 101 40.54 6.13 -1.38
N THR A 102 40.05 5.21 -0.54
CA THR A 102 40.91 4.26 0.18
C THR A 102 41.68 3.30 -0.74
N THR A 103 41.25 3.14 -1.99
CA THR A 103 41.85 2.23 -2.96
C THR A 103 42.73 2.91 -4.01
N GLY A 104 42.71 4.25 -4.10
CA GLY A 104 43.58 4.99 -5.02
C GLY A 104 43.04 6.34 -5.46
N ARG A 105 43.69 6.89 -6.49
CA ARG A 105 43.34 8.17 -7.12
C ARG A 105 42.61 7.92 -8.45
N HIS A 106 41.58 8.71 -8.72
CA HIS A 106 40.77 8.61 -9.91
C HIS A 106 40.58 9.98 -10.57
N ALA A 107 41.14 10.15 -11.77
CA ALA A 107 41.00 11.39 -12.53
C ALA A 107 39.57 11.59 -13.07
N TYR A 108 39.12 12.84 -13.11
CA TYR A 108 37.83 13.26 -13.66
C TYR A 108 37.99 14.45 -14.61
N ASP A 109 37.13 14.51 -15.62
CA ASP A 109 36.89 15.72 -16.41
C ASP A 109 35.72 16.52 -15.84
N VAL A 110 34.72 15.81 -15.31
CA VAL A 110 33.53 16.36 -14.66
C VAL A 110 33.25 15.60 -13.37
N LEU A 111 32.88 16.33 -12.32
CA LEU A 111 32.54 15.79 -11.01
C LEU A 111 31.13 16.22 -10.59
N VAL A 112 30.33 15.28 -10.10
CA VAL A 112 29.00 15.54 -9.52
C VAL A 112 29.02 15.12 -8.06
N LEU A 113 28.82 16.07 -7.15
CA LEU A 113 28.71 15.84 -5.72
C LEU A 113 27.23 15.64 -5.36
N ALA A 114 26.87 14.40 -5.01
CA ALA A 114 25.54 13.97 -4.58
C ALA A 114 25.61 13.34 -3.18
N THR A 115 26.43 13.92 -2.31
CA THR A 115 26.80 13.39 -0.98
C THR A 115 25.67 13.47 0.05
N GLY A 116 24.59 14.18 -0.26
CA GLY A 116 23.40 14.27 0.58
C GLY A 116 23.65 14.98 1.91
N SER A 117 23.16 14.41 3.00
CA SER A 117 23.23 14.96 4.35
C SER A 117 23.44 13.88 5.40
N PHE A 118 23.92 14.30 6.57
CA PHE A 118 24.11 13.44 7.75
C PHE A 118 23.24 13.91 8.93
N PRO A 119 22.84 13.01 9.84
CA PRO A 119 22.06 13.37 11.03
C PRO A 119 22.83 14.27 11.99
N PHE A 120 22.20 15.34 12.45
CA PHE A 120 22.76 16.19 13.50
C PHE A 120 22.50 15.58 14.87
N VAL A 121 23.57 15.34 15.63
CA VAL A 121 23.51 14.91 17.03
C VAL A 121 24.03 16.06 17.90
N PRO A 122 23.17 16.68 18.73
CA PRO A 122 23.60 17.72 19.67
C PRO A 122 24.71 17.22 20.61
N PRO A 123 25.69 18.06 20.98
CA PRO A 123 26.80 17.68 21.86
C PRO A 123 26.35 17.58 23.33
N ILE A 124 25.54 16.57 23.64
CA ILE A 124 25.05 16.30 25.00
C ILE A 124 26.07 15.42 25.73
N PRO A 125 26.58 15.83 26.91
CA PRO A 125 27.48 15.02 27.72
C PRO A 125 26.89 13.64 28.07
N GLY A 126 27.72 12.60 27.98
CA GLY A 126 27.34 11.22 28.34
C GLY A 126 26.63 10.41 27.26
N CYS A 127 26.40 10.99 26.08
CA CYS A 127 25.87 10.26 24.92
C CYS A 127 26.97 9.47 24.20
N GLU A 128 27.11 8.18 24.52
CA GLU A 128 27.99 7.23 23.83
C GLU A 128 27.28 5.90 23.54
N GLY A 129 27.77 5.13 22.56
CA GLY A 129 27.21 3.82 22.20
C GLY A 129 25.71 3.86 21.91
N ASN A 130 24.92 3.04 22.61
CA ASN A 130 23.46 2.95 22.44
C ASN A 130 22.69 4.20 22.88
N ALA A 131 23.36 5.15 23.56
CA ALA A 131 22.82 6.47 23.87
C ALA A 131 23.12 7.51 22.78
N ARG A 132 23.61 7.10 21.59
CA ARG A 132 23.95 8.00 20.48
C ARG A 132 23.64 7.37 19.10
N LEU A 133 22.51 6.70 18.98
CA LEU A 133 22.06 6.11 17.71
C LEU A 133 21.45 7.20 16.82
N VAL A 134 21.41 6.96 15.51
CA VAL A 134 20.76 7.85 14.52
C VAL A 134 19.87 7.04 13.60
N TYR A 135 19.00 7.72 12.84
CA TYR A 135 18.07 7.07 11.90
C TYR A 135 18.29 7.60 10.48
N ARG A 136 19.12 6.91 9.67
CA ARG A 136 19.45 7.38 8.32
C ARG A 136 19.83 6.29 7.32
N THR A 137 20.76 5.40 7.67
CA THR A 137 21.30 4.34 6.79
C THR A 137 20.82 2.96 7.24
N LEU A 138 20.89 1.94 6.37
CA LEU A 138 20.56 0.57 6.79
C LEU A 138 21.46 0.07 7.92
N ASP A 139 22.74 0.50 7.94
CA ASP A 139 23.68 0.20 9.02
C ASP A 139 23.23 0.83 10.35
N ASP A 140 22.70 2.06 10.31
CA ASP A 140 22.14 2.71 11.51
C ASP A 140 20.92 1.95 12.04
N LEU A 141 20.08 1.45 11.12
CA LEU A 141 18.88 0.69 11.47
C LEU A 141 19.24 -0.66 12.09
N ASP A 142 20.28 -1.32 11.59
CA ASP A 142 20.83 -2.54 12.19
C ASP A 142 21.44 -2.25 13.58
N ALA A 143 22.09 -1.10 13.77
CA ALA A 143 22.58 -0.67 15.08
C ALA A 143 21.43 -0.45 16.07
N ILE A 144 20.32 0.16 15.64
CA ILE A 144 19.10 0.30 16.45
C ILE A 144 18.52 -1.06 16.83
N ARG A 145 18.42 -2.01 15.89
CA ARG A 145 17.96 -3.37 16.15
C ARG A 145 18.83 -4.08 17.17
N ALA A 146 20.15 -3.98 17.02
CA ALA A 146 21.09 -4.58 17.95
C ALA A 146 20.96 -3.97 19.35
N ALA A 147 20.83 -2.65 19.44
CA ALA A 147 20.63 -1.94 20.71
C ALA A 147 19.30 -2.29 21.39
N ALA A 148 18.27 -2.62 20.62
CA ALA A 148 16.96 -3.00 21.12
C ALA A 148 16.90 -4.40 21.75
N VAL A 149 17.89 -5.26 21.49
CA VAL A 149 17.93 -6.61 22.08
C VAL A 149 18.06 -6.53 23.61
N GLY A 150 17.05 -7.03 24.31
CA GLY A 150 16.97 -6.98 25.77
C GLY A 150 16.70 -5.58 26.34
N ALA A 151 16.34 -4.60 25.50
CA ALA A 151 15.82 -3.32 25.92
C ALA A 151 14.31 -3.41 26.15
N ARG A 152 13.78 -2.52 27.00
CA ARG A 152 12.34 -2.36 27.26
C ARG A 152 11.83 -1.02 26.78
N ARG A 153 12.67 0.02 26.84
CA ARG A 153 12.30 1.39 26.49
C ARG A 153 13.34 2.04 25.58
N GLY A 154 12.84 2.80 24.60
CA GLY A 154 13.68 3.61 23.72
C GLY A 154 13.14 5.03 23.57
N VAL A 155 14.06 6.00 23.50
CA VAL A 155 13.72 7.42 23.36
C VAL A 155 14.23 7.93 22.01
N VAL A 156 13.38 8.69 21.31
CA VAL A 156 13.77 9.47 20.14
C VAL A 156 13.88 10.94 20.52
N VAL A 157 15.03 11.54 20.25
CA VAL A 157 15.27 12.98 20.42
C VAL A 157 14.99 13.69 19.11
N GLY A 158 13.92 14.47 19.07
CA GLY A 158 13.40 15.18 17.90
C GLY A 158 12.01 14.66 17.52
N GLY A 159 11.00 15.51 17.60
CA GLY A 159 9.60 15.26 17.24
C GLY A 159 9.23 15.76 15.85
N GLY A 160 10.19 15.80 14.94
CA GLY A 160 9.98 16.05 13.52
C GLY A 160 9.59 14.79 12.74
N LEU A 161 9.55 14.89 11.41
CA LEU A 161 9.18 13.81 10.49
C LEU A 161 9.88 12.47 10.79
N LEU A 162 11.22 12.46 10.66
CA LEU A 162 12.03 11.26 10.84
C LEU A 162 12.00 10.76 12.29
N GLY A 163 11.77 11.64 13.25
CA GLY A 163 11.72 11.28 14.66
C GLY A 163 10.46 10.50 15.01
N LEU A 164 9.32 10.88 14.45
CA LEU A 164 8.07 10.14 14.59
C LEU A 164 8.13 8.78 13.87
N GLU A 165 8.80 8.70 12.72
CA GLU A 165 9.08 7.42 12.06
C GLU A 165 10.05 6.54 12.86
N ALA A 166 11.10 7.11 13.45
CA ALA A 166 11.99 6.38 14.34
C ALA A 166 11.25 5.87 15.58
N ALA A 167 10.30 6.64 16.14
CA ALA A 167 9.48 6.18 17.25
C ALA A 167 8.59 4.99 16.85
N ASN A 168 8.07 4.99 15.62
CA ASN A 168 7.37 3.84 15.06
C ASN A 168 8.26 2.61 14.93
N ALA A 169 9.52 2.80 14.50
CA ALA A 169 10.50 1.74 14.42
C ALA A 169 10.77 1.11 15.79
N LEU A 170 10.98 1.93 16.83
CA LEU A 170 11.17 1.44 18.20
C LEU A 170 9.95 0.65 18.71
N LYS A 171 8.74 1.12 18.42
CA LYS A 171 7.50 0.40 18.76
C LYS A 171 7.40 -0.93 18.02
N SER A 172 7.78 -0.97 16.75
CA SER A 172 7.78 -2.19 15.94
C SER A 172 8.79 -3.22 16.45
N LEU A 173 9.84 -2.77 17.14
CA LEU A 173 10.79 -3.61 17.88
C LEU A 173 10.29 -4.05 19.26
N GLY A 174 9.07 -3.68 19.65
CA GLY A 174 8.45 -4.08 20.92
C GLY A 174 8.83 -3.20 22.12
N LEU A 175 9.44 -2.04 21.90
CA LEU A 175 9.84 -1.14 22.97
C LEU A 175 8.72 -0.16 23.36
N GLU A 176 8.72 0.25 24.63
CA GLU A 176 8.03 1.46 25.06
C GLU A 176 8.74 2.67 24.42
N ALA A 177 8.10 3.29 23.44
CA ALA A 177 8.68 4.38 22.67
C ALA A 177 8.29 5.75 23.25
N HIS A 178 9.27 6.62 23.43
CA HIS A 178 9.06 8.02 23.79
C HIS A 178 9.69 8.96 22.77
N VAL A 179 9.06 10.11 22.56
CA VAL A 179 9.59 11.22 21.75
C VAL A 179 9.83 12.41 22.65
N VAL A 180 11.06 12.92 22.63
CA VAL A 180 11.47 14.13 23.34
C VAL A 180 11.71 15.22 22.31
N GLU A 181 10.96 16.32 22.39
CA GLU A 181 11.04 17.45 21.48
C GLU A 181 11.37 18.73 22.28
N PHE A 182 12.33 19.49 21.76
CA PHE A 182 12.75 20.76 22.36
C PHE A 182 11.67 21.84 22.18
N ALA A 183 11.03 21.88 21.02
CA ALA A 183 9.93 22.79 20.73
C ALA A 183 8.70 22.47 21.59
N PRO A 184 7.77 23.44 21.77
CA PRO A 184 6.55 23.21 22.55
C PRO A 184 5.51 22.33 21.85
N ARG A 185 5.82 21.79 20.67
CA ARG A 185 4.93 20.97 19.85
C ARG A 185 5.72 20.07 18.90
N LEU A 186 5.09 19.00 18.46
CA LEU A 186 5.60 18.12 17.39
C LEU A 186 5.55 18.84 16.03
N MET A 187 6.46 18.45 15.13
CA MET A 187 6.62 19.00 13.78
C MET A 187 6.55 20.54 13.72
N PRO A 188 7.38 21.26 14.50
CA PRO A 188 7.25 22.71 14.67
C PRO A 188 7.46 23.52 13.37
N VAL A 189 8.12 22.92 12.38
CA VAL A 189 8.32 23.51 11.05
C VAL A 189 7.05 23.45 10.21
N GLN A 190 6.27 22.37 10.31
CA GLN A 190 5.08 22.14 9.47
C GLN A 190 3.77 22.56 10.14
N LEU A 191 3.69 22.42 11.47
CA LEU A 191 2.44 22.54 12.24
C LEU A 191 2.47 23.75 13.17
N ASP A 192 1.31 24.38 13.32
CA ASP A 192 1.05 25.35 14.36
C ASP A 192 0.63 24.67 15.68
N ALA A 193 0.27 25.45 16.69
CA ALA A 193 -0.04 24.94 18.04
C ALA A 193 -1.23 23.97 18.04
N ASP A 194 -2.32 24.32 17.35
CA ASP A 194 -3.53 23.51 17.28
C ASP A 194 -3.28 22.20 16.52
N GLY A 195 -2.58 22.27 15.37
CA GLY A 195 -2.16 21.07 14.63
C GLY A 195 -1.21 20.18 15.43
N GLY A 196 -0.28 20.79 16.18
CA GLY A 196 0.63 20.06 17.07
C GLY A 196 -0.10 19.34 18.21
N ALA A 197 -1.15 19.95 18.78
CA ALA A 197 -1.98 19.33 19.80
C ALA A 197 -2.78 18.14 19.25
N ALA A 198 -3.40 18.29 18.07
CA ALA A 198 -4.10 17.20 17.39
C ALA A 198 -3.16 16.03 17.07
N LEU A 199 -1.96 16.31 16.56
CA LEU A 199 -0.95 15.29 16.29
C LEU A 199 -0.52 14.58 17.57
N ARG A 200 -0.20 15.33 18.64
CA ARG A 200 0.18 14.77 19.93
C ARG A 200 -0.88 13.81 20.46
N ALA A 201 -2.15 14.20 20.47
CA ALA A 201 -3.25 13.36 20.96
C ALA A 201 -3.32 12.02 20.19
N ARG A 202 -3.14 12.04 18.87
CA ARG A 202 -3.12 10.82 18.05
C ARG A 202 -1.89 9.95 18.33
N ILE A 203 -0.71 10.55 18.47
CA ILE A 203 0.52 9.80 18.77
C ILE A 203 0.46 9.15 20.16
N GLU A 204 -0.05 9.86 21.16
CA GLU A 204 -0.24 9.33 22.51
C GLU A 204 -1.31 8.21 22.53
N ALA A 205 -2.39 8.35 21.77
CA ALA A 205 -3.40 7.29 21.61
C ALA A 205 -2.83 6.01 20.95
N LEU A 206 -1.74 6.13 20.20
CA LEU A 206 -0.98 5.00 19.65
C LEU A 206 0.03 4.42 20.66
N GLY A 207 0.06 4.91 21.90
CA GLY A 207 0.94 4.39 22.96
C GLY A 207 2.38 4.87 22.88
N VAL A 208 2.64 6.00 22.22
CA VAL A 208 3.96 6.65 22.20
C VAL A 208 3.93 7.82 23.18
N GLY A 209 4.83 7.85 24.16
CA GLY A 209 4.89 8.96 25.11
C GLY A 209 5.52 10.21 24.48
N VAL A 210 4.87 11.36 24.59
CA VAL A 210 5.33 12.62 23.98
C VAL A 210 5.75 13.63 25.05
N HIS A 211 6.99 14.10 24.96
CA HIS A 211 7.60 15.06 25.88
C HIS A 211 8.09 16.29 25.13
N THR A 212 7.25 17.31 25.01
CA THR A 212 7.59 18.60 24.38
C THR A 212 8.17 19.59 25.37
N SER A 213 8.83 20.65 24.89
CA SER A 213 9.50 21.65 25.73
C SER A 213 10.56 21.05 26.66
N ARG A 214 11.31 20.04 26.19
CA ARG A 214 12.36 19.38 26.99
C ARG A 214 13.71 19.50 26.33
N ALA A 215 14.69 20.05 27.05
CA ALA A 215 16.08 20.09 26.62
C ALA A 215 16.93 19.13 27.47
N THR A 216 17.51 18.11 26.85
CA THR A 216 18.40 17.17 27.55
C THR A 216 19.74 17.83 27.86
N GLN A 217 20.10 17.92 29.14
CA GLN A 217 21.33 18.54 29.62
C GLN A 217 22.51 17.56 29.67
N ASN A 218 22.26 16.32 30.10
CA ASN A 218 23.23 15.23 30.11
C ASN A 218 22.51 13.88 30.12
N VAL A 219 23.27 12.83 29.81
CA VAL A 219 22.86 11.44 29.95
C VAL A 219 23.82 10.75 30.92
N GLU A 220 23.27 10.06 31.91
CA GLU A 220 24.03 9.28 32.90
C GLU A 220 23.48 7.85 33.00
N ALA A 221 24.10 7.02 33.86
CA ALA A 221 23.59 5.68 34.12
C ALA A 221 22.23 5.74 34.86
N GLY A 222 21.25 4.96 34.39
CA GLY A 222 19.95 4.86 35.05
C GLY A 222 19.93 3.84 36.19
N GLU A 223 18.89 3.90 37.02
CA GLU A 223 18.65 2.96 38.13
C GLU A 223 17.86 1.73 37.66
N THR A 224 16.85 1.93 36.80
CA THR A 224 15.96 0.85 36.32
C THR A 224 16.16 0.52 34.84
N HIS A 225 16.71 1.46 34.06
CA HIS A 225 17.12 1.27 32.67
C HIS A 225 18.59 1.65 32.50
N ARG A 226 19.17 1.36 31.34
CA ARG A 226 20.62 1.60 31.11
C ARG A 226 21.02 3.07 31.24
N TYR A 227 20.16 3.99 30.80
CA TYR A 227 20.44 5.42 30.75
C TYR A 227 19.35 6.25 31.44
N ARG A 228 19.75 7.41 31.96
CA ARG A 228 18.88 8.46 32.48
C ARG A 228 19.15 9.76 31.73
N MET A 229 18.14 10.28 31.06
CA MET A 229 18.17 11.57 30.38
C MET A 229 17.71 12.66 31.34
N ASN A 230 18.61 13.57 31.72
CA ASN A 230 18.27 14.68 32.62
C ASN A 230 17.87 15.92 31.80
N PHE A 231 16.66 16.43 32.03
CA PHE A 231 16.13 17.59 31.34
C PHE A 231 16.41 18.89 32.10
N ASP A 232 16.30 20.01 31.40
CA ASP A 232 16.20 21.31 32.03
C ASP A 232 14.97 21.38 32.97
N GLY A 233 15.15 22.01 34.13
CA GLY A 233 14.10 22.08 35.16
C GLY A 233 14.04 20.90 36.13
N GLY A 234 14.94 19.92 36.03
CA GLY A 234 15.15 18.87 37.05
C GLY A 234 14.34 17.59 36.87
N GLU A 235 13.48 17.51 35.85
CA GLU A 235 12.83 16.26 35.44
C GLU A 235 13.80 15.33 34.69
N PHE A 236 13.50 14.03 34.65
CA PHE A 236 14.31 13.05 33.93
C PHE A 236 13.46 11.94 33.30
N LEU A 237 14.05 11.23 32.34
CA LEU A 237 13.48 10.03 31.72
C LEU A 237 14.53 8.94 31.61
N GLU A 238 14.27 7.78 32.21
CA GLU A 238 15.11 6.59 32.02
C GLU A 238 14.76 5.85 30.73
N THR A 239 15.77 5.28 30.04
CA THR A 239 15.66 4.56 28.76
C THR A 239 16.83 3.58 28.56
N ASP A 240 16.68 2.59 27.69
CA ASP A 240 17.75 1.63 27.38
C ASP A 240 18.55 2.01 26.12
N LEU A 241 18.00 2.87 25.27
CA LEU A 241 18.64 3.41 24.08
C LEU A 241 18.06 4.76 23.67
N ILE A 242 18.85 5.53 22.93
CA ILE A 242 18.50 6.89 22.46
C ILE A 242 18.81 7.01 20.98
N VAL A 243 17.79 7.37 20.19
CA VAL A 243 17.90 7.64 18.75
C VAL A 243 17.75 9.15 18.50
N PHE A 244 18.71 9.74 17.80
CA PHE A 244 18.69 11.17 17.47
C PHE A 244 18.10 11.43 16.09
N SER A 245 17.14 12.34 16.06
CA SER A 245 16.49 12.91 14.87
C SER A 245 16.33 14.44 15.04
N ALA A 246 17.39 15.12 15.45
CA ALA A 246 17.41 16.58 15.70
C ALA A 246 17.67 17.41 14.41
N GLY A 247 17.30 16.88 13.26
CA GLY A 247 17.55 17.46 11.94
C GLY A 247 18.79 16.90 11.23
N ILE A 248 19.03 17.38 10.02
CA ILE A 248 20.14 16.98 9.15
C ILE A 248 21.07 18.17 8.86
N ARG A 249 22.29 17.88 8.42
CA ARG A 249 23.26 18.87 7.91
C ARG A 249 23.81 18.41 6.56
N PRO A 250 23.97 19.33 5.58
CA PRO A 250 24.59 19.02 4.30
C PRO A 250 25.94 18.32 4.48
N GLN A 251 26.18 17.26 3.71
CA GLN A 251 27.48 16.58 3.69
C GLN A 251 28.45 17.36 2.78
N ASP A 252 28.89 18.52 3.26
CA ASP A 252 29.69 19.50 2.50
C ASP A 252 31.21 19.39 2.74
N ALA A 253 31.65 18.42 3.54
CA ALA A 253 33.04 18.30 4.00
C ALA A 253 34.04 18.23 2.84
N LEU A 254 33.75 17.46 1.80
CA LEU A 254 34.59 17.36 0.60
C LEU A 254 34.70 18.70 -0.13
N GLY A 255 33.56 19.38 -0.35
CA GLY A 255 33.53 20.69 -1.00
C GLY A 255 34.28 21.75 -0.21
N ARG A 256 34.15 21.74 1.12
CA ARG A 256 34.88 22.64 2.02
C ARG A 256 36.38 22.39 1.97
N ALA A 257 36.80 21.13 2.05
CA ALA A 257 38.21 20.75 2.05
C ALA A 257 38.91 21.10 0.73
N CYS A 258 38.21 20.97 -0.41
CA CYS A 258 38.76 21.35 -1.72
C CYS A 258 38.50 22.82 -2.09
N GLY A 259 38.02 23.65 -1.16
CA GLY A 259 37.89 25.10 -1.37
C GLY A 259 36.79 25.50 -2.36
N LEU A 260 35.72 24.72 -2.47
CA LEU A 260 34.47 25.20 -3.07
C LEU A 260 33.79 26.21 -2.15
N GLU A 261 32.97 27.08 -2.73
CA GLU A 261 32.19 28.04 -1.96
C GLU A 261 31.11 27.33 -1.16
N ILE A 262 31.02 27.63 0.15
CA ILE A 262 30.07 27.01 1.08
C ILE A 262 29.15 28.09 1.66
N ALA A 263 27.85 27.82 1.69
CA ALA A 263 26.88 28.76 2.22
C ALA A 263 27.01 28.93 3.75
N ALA A 264 26.53 30.05 4.28
CA ALA A 264 26.64 30.39 5.70
C ALA A 264 26.03 29.34 6.64
N ARG A 265 25.03 28.57 6.18
CA ARG A 265 24.37 27.50 6.95
C ARG A 265 24.84 26.09 6.55
N GLY A 266 25.95 26.00 5.81
CA GLY A 266 26.46 24.77 5.20
C GLY A 266 25.87 24.51 3.81
N GLY A 267 26.43 23.53 3.12
CA GLY A 267 26.05 23.17 1.75
C GLY A 267 26.87 23.90 0.69
N ILE A 268 27.18 23.20 -0.39
CA ILE A 268 27.98 23.69 -1.52
C ILE A 268 27.13 24.69 -2.30
N VAL A 269 27.61 25.92 -2.45
CA VAL A 269 26.88 26.96 -3.19
C VAL A 269 26.78 26.55 -4.65
N ILE A 270 25.56 26.61 -5.19
CA ILE A 270 25.29 26.32 -6.59
C ILE A 270 24.58 27.47 -7.31
N ASP A 271 24.87 27.61 -8.59
CA ASP A 271 24.11 28.44 -9.52
C ASP A 271 22.78 27.76 -9.95
N PRO A 272 21.92 28.41 -10.76
CA PRO A 272 20.69 27.79 -11.27
C PRO A 272 20.91 26.54 -12.16
N HIS A 273 22.13 26.28 -12.61
CA HIS A 273 22.51 25.09 -13.39
C HIS A 273 23.19 24.03 -12.52
N CYS A 274 23.13 24.19 -11.19
CA CYS A 274 23.72 23.29 -10.19
C CYS A 274 25.27 23.22 -10.24
N ARG A 275 25.93 24.19 -10.88
CA ARG A 275 27.40 24.30 -10.89
C ARG A 275 27.89 24.95 -9.61
N SER A 276 29.00 24.45 -9.08
CA SER A 276 29.68 25.05 -7.94
C SER A 276 30.58 26.23 -8.37
N SER A 277 31.39 26.76 -7.45
CA SER A 277 32.44 27.74 -7.78
C SER A 277 33.55 27.20 -8.68
N ASP A 278 33.59 25.88 -8.91
CA ASP A 278 34.38 25.24 -9.96
C ASP A 278 33.49 24.80 -11.13
N PRO A 279 33.70 25.30 -12.36
CA PRO A 279 32.90 24.93 -13.53
C PRO A 279 32.93 23.44 -13.88
N ALA A 280 33.94 22.68 -13.43
CA ALA A 280 34.01 21.24 -13.64
C ALA A 280 33.28 20.42 -12.56
N VAL A 281 32.74 21.08 -11.53
CA VAL A 281 32.12 20.42 -10.36
C VAL A 281 30.69 20.91 -10.15
N TYR A 282 29.75 19.97 -10.16
CA TYR A 282 28.35 20.17 -9.84
C TYR A 282 28.04 19.68 -8.43
N ALA A 283 26.99 20.21 -7.81
CA ALA A 283 26.45 19.67 -6.57
C ALA A 283 24.91 19.56 -6.67
N ILE A 284 24.36 18.42 -6.24
CA ILE A 284 22.93 18.11 -6.36
C ILE A 284 22.39 17.44 -5.08
N GLY A 285 21.11 17.66 -4.79
CA GLY A 285 20.46 17.10 -3.60
C GLY A 285 20.79 17.87 -2.32
N GLU A 286 20.73 17.20 -1.16
CA GLU A 286 20.80 17.86 0.15
C GLU A 286 22.18 18.47 0.47
N CYS A 287 23.24 18.12 -0.27
CA CYS A 287 24.56 18.74 -0.10
C CYS A 287 24.67 20.10 -0.81
N ALA A 288 23.73 20.43 -1.70
CA ALA A 288 23.73 21.67 -2.46
C ALA A 288 22.92 22.77 -1.76
N SER A 289 23.43 24.01 -1.87
CA SER A 289 22.77 25.21 -1.37
C SER A 289 22.50 26.18 -2.52
N TRP A 290 21.24 26.37 -2.86
CA TRP A 290 20.80 27.33 -3.87
C TRP A 290 20.24 28.58 -3.19
N ASN A 291 20.79 29.75 -3.50
CA ASN A 291 20.39 31.04 -2.91
C ASN A 291 20.31 31.00 -1.36
N GLY A 292 21.30 30.36 -0.73
CA GLY A 292 21.38 30.18 0.72
C GLY A 292 20.38 29.17 1.32
N SER A 293 19.65 28.44 0.49
CA SER A 293 18.63 27.47 0.90
C SER A 293 19.05 26.03 0.60
N ILE A 294 18.75 25.13 1.54
CA ILE A 294 18.98 23.68 1.43
C ILE A 294 17.62 22.99 1.46
N PHE A 295 17.45 21.97 0.62
CA PHE A 295 16.17 21.27 0.46
C PHE A 295 16.27 19.83 0.98
N GLY A 296 15.66 19.57 2.14
CA GLY A 296 15.58 18.22 2.75
C GLY A 296 14.46 17.36 2.16
N LEU A 297 14.26 17.39 0.85
CA LEU A 297 13.21 16.66 0.12
C LEU A 297 13.82 15.99 -1.12
N VAL A 298 13.23 14.88 -1.55
CA VAL A 298 13.70 14.13 -2.74
C VAL A 298 13.42 14.90 -4.04
N ALA A 299 12.24 15.50 -4.16
CA ALA A 299 11.81 16.18 -5.40
C ALA A 299 12.75 17.30 -5.89
N PRO A 300 13.23 18.21 -5.02
CA PRO A 300 14.21 19.22 -5.40
C PRO A 300 15.54 18.59 -5.88
N GLY A 301 16.00 17.55 -5.18
CA GLY A 301 17.20 16.81 -5.59
C GLY A 301 17.07 16.15 -6.95
N TYR A 302 15.91 15.54 -7.25
CA TYR A 302 15.64 14.97 -8.58
C TYR A 302 15.56 16.05 -9.67
N SER A 303 15.05 17.24 -9.36
CA SER A 303 15.07 18.38 -10.27
C SER A 303 16.50 18.80 -10.61
N MET A 304 17.35 18.95 -9.59
CA MET A 304 18.77 19.24 -9.77
C MET A 304 19.49 18.15 -10.61
N ALA A 305 19.23 16.87 -10.30
CA ALA A 305 19.80 15.74 -11.02
C ALA A 305 19.43 15.73 -12.51
N ARG A 306 18.16 16.01 -12.85
CA ARG A 306 17.70 16.15 -14.24
C ARG A 306 18.39 17.31 -14.95
N ASN A 307 18.49 18.46 -14.30
CA ASN A 307 19.12 19.65 -14.88
C ASN A 307 20.59 19.37 -15.24
N VAL A 308 21.35 18.78 -14.31
CA VAL A 308 22.74 18.39 -14.57
C VAL A 308 22.83 17.34 -15.68
N ALA A 309 21.97 16.32 -15.68
CA ALA A 309 21.96 15.30 -16.72
C ALA A 309 21.65 15.87 -18.11
N CYS A 310 20.70 16.79 -18.24
CA CYS A 310 20.40 17.51 -19.49
C CYS A 310 21.64 18.26 -20.00
N GLU A 311 22.28 19.03 -19.11
CA GLU A 311 23.46 19.81 -19.47
C GLU A 311 24.63 18.93 -19.93
N LEU A 312 24.92 17.85 -19.20
CA LEU A 312 25.99 16.92 -19.55
C LEU A 312 25.68 16.16 -20.85
N ALA A 313 24.40 15.90 -21.15
CA ALA A 313 23.95 15.36 -22.43
C ALA A 313 23.99 16.40 -23.58
N GLY A 314 24.37 17.65 -23.32
CA GLY A 314 24.41 18.74 -24.31
C GLY A 314 23.02 19.23 -24.73
N GLU A 315 22.01 18.98 -23.91
CA GLU A 315 20.67 19.55 -24.03
C GLU A 315 20.59 20.85 -23.23
N ALA A 316 19.60 21.71 -23.53
CA ALA A 316 19.41 22.95 -22.77
C ALA A 316 18.77 22.64 -21.40
N PRO A 317 19.47 22.87 -20.27
CA PRO A 317 18.90 22.62 -18.95
C PRO A 317 17.90 23.71 -18.54
N VAL A 318 16.90 23.34 -17.74
CA VAL A 318 15.99 24.30 -17.10
C VAL A 318 16.70 24.86 -15.86
N ALA A 319 16.63 26.18 -15.66
CA ALA A 319 17.21 26.80 -14.47
C ALA A 319 16.46 26.34 -13.20
N PHE A 320 17.19 25.86 -12.20
CA PHE A 320 16.65 25.57 -10.88
C PHE A 320 16.28 26.89 -10.17
N SER A 321 15.03 27.04 -9.79
CA SER A 321 14.45 28.26 -9.20
C SER A 321 13.98 28.07 -7.76
N GLY A 322 14.46 27.01 -7.09
CA GLY A 322 14.00 26.60 -5.76
C GLY A 322 12.95 25.49 -5.83
N ALA A 323 12.26 25.26 -4.71
CA ALA A 323 11.24 24.23 -4.62
C ALA A 323 10.12 24.56 -3.63
N ASP A 324 8.94 24.01 -3.91
CA ASP A 324 7.82 23.97 -2.97
C ASP A 324 8.13 23.02 -1.81
N MET A 325 8.00 23.53 -0.59
CA MET A 325 8.24 22.80 0.65
C MET A 325 6.96 22.16 1.22
N SER A 326 5.87 22.17 0.47
CA SER A 326 4.61 21.49 0.83
C SER A 326 4.83 19.98 0.97
N THR A 327 4.27 19.40 2.03
CA THR A 327 4.45 17.98 2.39
C THR A 327 3.12 17.33 2.78
N LYS A 328 2.88 16.13 2.24
CA LYS A 328 1.78 15.22 2.62
C LYS A 328 2.41 13.92 3.10
N LEU A 329 2.20 13.58 4.36
CA LEU A 329 2.95 12.56 5.07
C LEU A 329 2.00 11.69 5.89
N LYS A 330 2.41 10.45 6.11
CA LYS A 330 1.72 9.53 7.01
C LYS A 330 2.71 9.04 8.05
N LEU A 331 2.49 9.43 9.31
CA LEU A 331 3.42 9.24 10.42
C LEU A 331 2.76 8.41 11.49
N LEU A 332 3.31 7.24 11.82
CA LEU A 332 2.69 6.31 12.77
C LEU A 332 1.24 5.93 12.36
N GLY A 333 0.90 6.03 11.08
CA GLY A 333 -0.47 5.84 10.59
C GLY A 333 -1.39 7.08 10.67
N VAL A 334 -0.88 8.22 11.16
CA VAL A 334 -1.57 9.51 11.20
C VAL A 334 -1.21 10.34 9.96
N ASP A 335 -2.22 10.80 9.23
CA ASP A 335 -2.00 11.66 8.08
C ASP A 335 -1.74 13.11 8.52
N VAL A 336 -0.69 13.73 7.98
CA VAL A 336 -0.27 15.12 8.25
C VAL A 336 0.04 15.83 6.94
N GLY A 337 -0.46 17.05 6.76
CA GLY A 337 -0.29 17.87 5.57
C GLY A 337 0.12 19.30 5.92
N SER A 338 1.05 19.86 5.18
CA SER A 338 1.46 21.27 5.27
C SER A 338 1.69 21.81 3.87
N ILE A 339 1.09 22.96 3.55
CA ILE A 339 1.11 23.57 2.22
C ILE A 339 1.56 25.02 2.36
N GLY A 340 2.51 25.44 1.51
CA GLY A 340 2.93 26.84 1.36
C GLY A 340 3.21 27.55 2.68
N ASP A 341 2.65 28.75 2.85
CA ASP A 341 2.72 29.53 4.08
C ASP A 341 1.73 29.01 5.15
N ALA A 342 2.00 27.80 5.63
CA ALA A 342 1.18 27.11 6.62
C ALA A 342 1.01 27.87 7.95
N HIS A 343 1.98 28.73 8.31
CA HIS A 343 1.97 29.50 9.55
C HIS A 343 1.32 30.87 9.44
N ALA A 344 0.94 31.31 8.22
CA ALA A 344 0.50 32.67 7.92
C ALA A 344 1.56 33.73 8.28
N SER A 345 2.80 33.47 7.88
CA SER A 345 3.95 34.37 8.03
C SER A 345 3.83 35.61 7.12
N THR A 346 3.07 35.50 6.03
CA THR A 346 2.80 36.59 5.10
C THR A 346 2.02 37.71 5.81
N PRO A 347 2.52 38.96 5.80
CA PRO A 347 1.87 40.07 6.48
C PRO A 347 0.41 40.26 6.01
N GLY A 348 -0.51 40.34 6.97
CA GLY A 348 -1.94 40.54 6.71
C GLY A 348 -2.70 39.29 6.27
N ALA A 349 -2.05 38.12 6.18
CA ALA A 349 -2.72 36.85 5.90
C ALA A 349 -3.81 36.54 6.94
N LYS A 350 -4.88 35.92 6.46
CA LYS A 350 -6.03 35.50 7.27
C LYS A 350 -6.08 33.98 7.34
N SER A 351 -6.75 33.43 8.36
CA SER A 351 -6.87 31.98 8.51
C SER A 351 -8.27 31.53 8.89
N TYR A 352 -8.71 30.44 8.28
CA TYR A 352 -9.87 29.65 8.69
C TYR A 352 -9.38 28.39 9.39
N ARG A 353 -10.04 27.99 10.48
CA ARG A 353 -9.65 26.82 11.28
C ARG A 353 -10.84 25.93 11.57
N PHE A 354 -10.64 24.64 11.45
CA PHE A 354 -11.57 23.59 11.86
C PHE A 354 -10.86 22.67 12.86
N ILE A 355 -11.46 22.50 14.03
CA ILE A 355 -10.93 21.68 15.13
C ILE A 355 -11.99 20.65 15.51
N ASP A 356 -11.64 19.37 15.43
CA ASP A 356 -12.45 18.25 15.88
C ASP A 356 -11.67 17.46 16.92
N GLU A 357 -11.90 17.79 18.19
CA GLU A 357 -11.23 17.16 19.33
C GLU A 357 -11.63 15.69 19.50
N ALA A 358 -12.86 15.31 19.11
CA ALA A 358 -13.35 13.95 19.26
C ALA A 358 -12.56 12.96 18.38
N ASN A 359 -12.20 13.40 17.17
CA ASN A 359 -11.38 12.61 16.26
C ASN A 359 -9.91 13.06 16.23
N ALA A 360 -9.49 14.00 17.08
CA ALA A 360 -8.19 14.65 17.02
C ALA A 360 -7.79 15.07 15.58
N SER A 361 -8.72 15.73 14.88
CA SER A 361 -8.55 16.20 13.50
C SER A 361 -8.46 17.74 13.50
N TYR A 362 -7.51 18.26 12.73
CA TYR A 362 -7.26 19.69 12.61
C TYR A 362 -7.05 20.10 11.17
N ARG A 363 -7.69 21.20 10.74
CA ARG A 363 -7.47 21.80 9.43
C ARG A 363 -7.38 23.31 9.55
N ARG A 364 -6.38 23.90 8.89
CA ARG A 364 -6.22 25.35 8.75
C ARG A 364 -6.05 25.69 7.28
N LEU A 365 -6.79 26.69 6.81
CA LEU A 365 -6.61 27.32 5.52
C LEU A 365 -6.06 28.73 5.73
N VAL A 366 -4.95 29.07 5.09
CA VAL A 366 -4.33 30.39 5.11
C VAL A 366 -4.57 31.07 3.78
N VAL A 367 -5.12 32.27 3.82
CA VAL A 367 -5.41 33.09 2.63
C VAL A 367 -4.74 34.47 2.74
N ASP A 368 -4.58 35.13 1.61
CA ASP A 368 -4.06 36.50 1.55
C ASP A 368 -4.95 37.53 2.27
N ALA A 369 -4.46 38.76 2.41
CA ALA A 369 -5.18 39.82 3.12
C ALA A 369 -6.55 40.15 2.50
N THR A 370 -6.68 39.97 1.19
CA THR A 370 -7.90 40.21 0.41
C THR A 370 -8.89 39.03 0.45
N GLY A 371 -8.45 37.85 0.87
CA GLY A 371 -9.27 36.62 0.88
C GLY A 371 -9.49 36.03 -0.52
N THR A 372 -8.59 36.32 -1.46
CA THR A 372 -8.72 35.97 -2.88
C THR A 372 -7.86 34.77 -3.29
N GLN A 373 -6.76 34.52 -2.59
CA GLN A 373 -5.82 33.44 -2.89
C GLN A 373 -5.44 32.64 -1.65
N VAL A 374 -5.21 31.34 -1.84
CA VAL A 374 -4.65 30.47 -0.79
C VAL A 374 -3.14 30.67 -0.75
N LEU A 375 -2.62 30.94 0.45
CA LEU A 375 -1.19 31.04 0.71
C LEU A 375 -0.62 29.76 1.31
N GLY A 376 -1.44 29.01 2.06
CA GLY A 376 -1.01 27.78 2.70
C GLY A 376 -2.12 27.05 3.42
N ALA A 377 -1.79 25.88 3.98
CA ALA A 377 -2.71 25.08 4.77
C ALA A 377 -1.99 24.13 5.73
N VAL A 378 -2.69 23.72 6.79
CA VAL A 378 -2.27 22.66 7.72
C VAL A 378 -3.40 21.63 7.81
N LEU A 379 -3.07 20.35 7.76
CA LEU A 379 -4.02 19.26 7.91
C LEU A 379 -3.42 18.19 8.85
N VAL A 380 -4.21 17.72 9.81
CA VAL A 380 -3.84 16.62 10.72
C VAL A 380 -5.05 15.71 10.87
N GLY A 381 -4.84 14.41 10.69
CA GLY A 381 -5.88 13.39 10.80
C GLY A 381 -6.56 13.07 9.47
N ASP A 382 -7.29 14.03 8.89
CA ASP A 382 -7.96 13.85 7.58
C ASP A 382 -7.29 14.71 6.50
N ASN A 383 -6.51 14.04 5.65
CA ASN A 383 -5.80 14.66 4.52
C ASN A 383 -6.55 14.55 3.17
N SER A 384 -7.82 14.14 3.14
CA SER A 384 -8.58 14.04 1.88
C SER A 384 -8.66 15.37 1.11
N TYR A 385 -8.55 16.49 1.81
CA TYR A 385 -8.57 17.86 1.28
C TYR A 385 -7.22 18.36 0.76
N TYR A 386 -6.12 17.69 1.10
CA TYR A 386 -4.77 18.19 0.83
C TYR A 386 -4.56 18.50 -0.66
N ASP A 387 -4.93 17.57 -1.53
CA ASP A 387 -4.64 17.67 -2.96
C ASP A 387 -5.39 18.87 -3.57
N THR A 388 -6.66 19.07 -3.20
CA THR A 388 -7.44 20.24 -3.61
C THR A 388 -6.81 21.55 -3.14
N LEU A 389 -6.47 21.66 -1.85
CA LEU A 389 -5.88 22.88 -1.28
C LEU A 389 -4.52 23.21 -1.89
N LEU A 390 -3.72 22.18 -2.21
CA LEU A 390 -2.44 22.36 -2.88
C LEU A 390 -2.63 23.01 -4.26
N GLN A 391 -3.65 22.60 -5.01
CA GLN A 391 -3.92 23.18 -6.34
C GLN A 391 -4.35 24.64 -6.25
N TYR A 392 -5.15 25.00 -5.24
CA TYR A 392 -5.49 26.40 -4.96
C TYR A 392 -4.24 27.24 -4.68
N ALA A 393 -3.34 26.74 -3.84
CA ALA A 393 -2.11 27.45 -3.47
C ALA A 393 -1.13 27.60 -4.64
N GLN A 394 -0.90 26.52 -5.41
CA GLN A 394 0.11 26.50 -6.47
C GLN A 394 -0.32 27.23 -7.74
N ASN A 395 -1.61 27.22 -8.09
CA ASN A 395 -2.10 27.77 -9.36
C ASN A 395 -2.85 29.09 -9.19
N GLY A 396 -2.92 29.66 -7.99
CA GLY A 396 -3.62 30.92 -7.73
C GLY A 396 -5.10 30.87 -8.10
N ILE A 397 -5.75 29.72 -7.92
CA ILE A 397 -7.15 29.50 -8.28
C ILE A 397 -8.04 30.42 -7.44
N ALA A 398 -9.01 31.07 -8.08
CA ALA A 398 -9.98 31.93 -7.39
C ALA A 398 -10.77 31.15 -6.34
N LEU A 399 -10.80 31.68 -5.12
CA LEU A 399 -11.52 31.08 -4.00
C LEU A 399 -13.06 31.15 -4.17
N PRO A 400 -13.82 30.20 -3.60
CA PRO A 400 -15.27 30.31 -3.51
C PRO A 400 -15.68 31.49 -2.62
N ALA A 401 -16.94 31.92 -2.74
CA ALA A 401 -17.49 33.05 -1.98
C ALA A 401 -17.33 32.88 -0.45
N ASP A 402 -17.38 31.63 0.04
CA ASP A 402 -16.99 31.28 1.41
C ASP A 402 -15.81 30.28 1.39
N PRO A 403 -14.56 30.76 1.58
CA PRO A 403 -13.37 29.91 1.61
C PRO A 403 -13.37 28.85 2.72
N SER A 404 -14.15 29.03 3.79
CA SER A 404 -14.18 28.08 4.91
C SER A 404 -14.73 26.71 4.50
N THR A 405 -15.59 26.68 3.48
CA THR A 405 -16.18 25.45 2.91
C THR A 405 -15.12 24.47 2.39
N LEU A 406 -13.92 24.95 2.03
CA LEU A 406 -12.82 24.11 1.56
C LEU A 406 -12.18 23.23 2.65
N ILE A 407 -12.45 23.51 3.93
CA ILE A 407 -11.88 22.76 5.07
C ILE A 407 -12.93 22.20 6.02
N LEU A 408 -14.22 22.38 5.75
CA LEU A 408 -15.29 21.83 6.59
C LEU A 408 -15.61 20.37 6.19
N PRO A 409 -16.09 19.54 7.13
CA PRO A 409 -16.60 18.20 6.81
C PRO A 409 -17.68 18.28 5.73
N LEU A 410 -17.56 17.46 4.70
CA LEU A 410 -18.51 17.42 3.60
C LEU A 410 -19.85 16.86 4.11
N SER A 411 -20.86 17.72 4.27
CA SER A 411 -22.25 17.34 4.05
C SER A 411 -22.57 17.51 2.56
N ASP A 412 -23.37 16.61 1.97
CA ASP A 412 -23.70 16.56 0.54
C ASP A 412 -23.80 17.97 -0.11
N GLY A 413 -22.86 18.31 -0.99
CA GLY A 413 -22.95 19.49 -1.87
C GLY A 413 -21.76 20.44 -1.98
N ALA A 414 -20.62 20.26 -1.31
CA ALA A 414 -19.48 21.17 -1.51
C ALA A 414 -18.65 20.82 -2.77
N PRO A 415 -18.23 21.80 -3.58
CA PRO A 415 -17.49 21.57 -4.82
C PRO A 415 -16.06 21.12 -4.51
N VAL A 416 -15.76 19.84 -4.74
CA VAL A 416 -14.38 19.38 -4.90
C VAL A 416 -13.92 19.81 -6.29
N LEU A 417 -12.74 20.44 -6.38
CA LEU A 417 -12.16 20.86 -7.65
C LEU A 417 -12.03 19.64 -8.57
N GLY A 418 -12.80 19.60 -9.66
CA GLY A 418 -12.74 18.52 -10.64
C GLY A 418 -11.44 18.55 -11.44
N ALA A 419 -11.08 17.42 -12.04
CA ALA A 419 -9.88 17.30 -12.88
C ALA A 419 -9.89 18.25 -14.10
N ASP A 420 -11.08 18.68 -14.52
CA ASP A 420 -11.36 19.67 -15.57
C ASP A 420 -10.85 21.07 -15.21
N ALA A 421 -10.92 21.45 -13.93
CA ALA A 421 -10.54 22.79 -13.49
C ALA A 421 -9.02 23.00 -13.33
N LEU A 422 -8.20 21.95 -13.52
CA LEU A 422 -6.74 22.02 -13.38
C LEU A 422 -6.06 22.50 -14.67
N PRO A 423 -5.13 23.47 -14.62
CA PRO A 423 -4.32 23.87 -15.76
C PRO A 423 -3.24 22.83 -16.11
N ASP A 424 -2.70 22.84 -17.33
CA ASP A 424 -1.62 21.91 -17.75
C ASP A 424 -0.34 22.03 -16.90
N THR A 425 -0.10 23.20 -16.31
CA THR A 425 1.02 23.42 -15.39
C THR A 425 0.81 22.83 -14.01
N ALA A 426 -0.40 22.37 -13.68
CA ALA A 426 -0.75 21.85 -12.36
C ALA A 426 0.12 20.65 -11.98
N MET A 427 0.81 20.74 -10.84
CA MET A 427 1.65 19.65 -10.36
C MET A 427 0.79 18.55 -9.73
N ILE A 428 0.88 17.33 -10.29
CA ILE A 428 0.12 16.17 -9.82
C ILE A 428 0.99 15.27 -8.95
N CYS A 429 2.25 14.99 -9.36
CA CYS A 429 3.21 14.25 -8.56
C CYS A 429 4.44 15.10 -8.26
N SER A 430 4.57 15.59 -7.03
CA SER A 430 5.74 16.38 -6.62
C SER A 430 7.04 15.58 -6.63
N CYS A 431 7.04 14.33 -6.16
CA CYS A 431 8.24 13.48 -6.08
C CYS A 431 8.98 13.34 -7.42
N HIS A 432 8.22 13.14 -8.49
CA HIS A 432 8.76 12.92 -9.85
C HIS A 432 8.55 14.12 -10.77
N ASN A 433 8.06 15.23 -10.22
CA ASN A 433 7.75 16.46 -10.94
C ASN A 433 6.84 16.24 -12.18
N VAL A 434 5.76 15.48 -12.00
CA VAL A 434 4.78 15.19 -13.08
C VAL A 434 3.63 16.18 -13.00
N SER A 435 3.47 17.00 -14.03
CA SER A 435 2.33 17.92 -14.19
C SER A 435 1.15 17.27 -14.89
N LYS A 436 -0.02 17.92 -14.86
CA LYS A 436 -1.18 17.56 -15.69
C LYS A 436 -0.79 17.53 -17.17
N GLY A 437 -0.06 18.52 -17.65
CA GLY A 437 0.44 18.58 -19.04
C GLY A 437 1.33 17.40 -19.42
N ALA A 438 2.13 16.87 -18.48
CA ALA A 438 2.91 15.65 -18.72
C ALA A 438 2.01 14.39 -18.82
N ILE A 439 0.94 14.34 -18.03
CA ILE A 439 -0.10 13.29 -18.14
C ILE A 439 -0.84 13.42 -19.46
N CYS A 440 -1.28 14.63 -19.82
CA CYS A 440 -1.88 14.96 -21.11
C CYS A 440 -0.97 14.50 -22.26
N SER A 441 0.31 14.84 -22.21
CA SER A 441 1.31 14.45 -23.23
C SER A 441 1.49 12.93 -23.31
N ALA A 442 1.48 12.23 -22.18
CA ALA A 442 1.54 10.76 -22.16
C ALA A 442 0.27 10.14 -22.76
N VAL A 443 -0.91 10.70 -22.45
CA VAL A 443 -2.20 10.31 -23.05
C VAL A 443 -2.20 10.58 -24.55
N ASP A 444 -1.74 11.76 -24.99
CA ASP A 444 -1.58 12.15 -26.40
C ASP A 444 -0.58 11.23 -27.12
N GLY A 445 0.43 10.74 -26.39
CA GLY A 445 1.38 9.71 -26.84
C GLY A 445 0.82 8.28 -26.87
N GLY A 446 -0.47 8.08 -26.57
CA GLY A 446 -1.16 6.78 -26.65
C GLY A 446 -1.23 5.99 -25.35
N CYS A 447 -0.95 6.60 -24.20
CA CYS A 447 -1.08 5.93 -22.89
C CYS A 447 -2.55 5.71 -22.51
N GLY A 448 -3.04 4.46 -22.63
CA GLY A 448 -4.44 4.09 -22.40
C GLY A 448 -4.78 3.52 -21.03
N ASP A 449 -3.81 3.11 -20.21
CA ASP A 449 -4.04 2.58 -18.87
C ASP A 449 -3.14 3.22 -17.79
N LEU A 450 -3.62 3.19 -16.54
CA LEU A 450 -2.96 3.86 -15.41
C LEU A 450 -1.61 3.22 -15.04
N SER A 451 -1.41 1.93 -15.31
CA SER A 451 -0.14 1.26 -15.03
C SER A 451 0.94 1.72 -16.01
N ALA A 452 0.60 1.80 -17.31
CA ALA A 452 1.46 2.39 -18.33
C ALA A 452 1.78 3.86 -18.01
N LEU A 453 0.79 4.63 -17.54
CA LEU A 453 1.02 6.02 -17.15
C LEU A 453 2.04 6.11 -16.01
N LYS A 454 1.90 5.27 -14.98
CA LYS A 454 2.85 5.21 -13.86
C LYS A 454 4.23 4.76 -14.32
N SER A 455 4.34 3.83 -15.26
CA SER A 455 5.66 3.38 -15.74
C SER A 455 6.37 4.44 -16.58
N GLN A 456 5.62 5.17 -17.41
CA GLN A 456 6.14 6.23 -18.30
C GLN A 456 6.48 7.51 -17.53
N THR A 457 5.57 7.99 -16.69
CA THR A 457 5.74 9.26 -15.97
C THR A 457 6.45 9.11 -14.62
N LYS A 458 6.57 7.89 -14.11
CA LYS A 458 6.99 7.57 -12.74
C LYS A 458 6.07 8.15 -11.65
N ALA A 459 4.95 8.81 -12.00
CA ALA A 459 4.02 9.34 -11.01
C ALA A 459 3.55 8.23 -10.05
N CYS A 460 3.35 8.57 -8.77
CA CYS A 460 2.93 7.63 -7.71
C CYS A 460 3.98 6.57 -7.31
N THR A 461 5.14 6.46 -7.96
CA THR A 461 6.16 5.43 -7.63
C THR A 461 7.13 5.83 -6.51
N GLY A 462 7.17 7.13 -6.13
CA GLY A 462 7.96 7.63 -5.00
C GLY A 462 7.18 7.47 -3.68
N CYS A 463 6.62 8.55 -3.14
CA CYS A 463 5.87 8.50 -1.86
C CYS A 463 4.43 7.97 -1.96
N GLY A 464 3.91 7.71 -3.17
CA GLY A 464 2.54 7.26 -3.39
C GLY A 464 1.40 8.27 -3.13
N GLY A 465 1.70 9.45 -2.58
CA GLY A 465 0.69 10.41 -2.09
C GLY A 465 -0.28 10.99 -3.15
N CYS A 466 0.10 10.96 -4.43
CA CYS A 466 -0.68 11.50 -5.54
C CYS A 466 -1.58 10.48 -6.26
N ALA A 467 -1.67 9.23 -5.78
CA ALA A 467 -2.32 8.12 -6.49
C ALA A 467 -3.78 8.43 -6.90
N ALA A 468 -4.54 9.06 -6.02
CA ALA A 468 -5.95 9.36 -6.23
C ALA A 468 -6.14 10.46 -7.29
N LEU A 469 -5.46 11.60 -7.14
CA LEU A 469 -5.53 12.71 -8.08
C LEU A 469 -4.99 12.31 -9.46
N LEU A 470 -3.90 11.55 -9.52
CA LEU A 470 -3.35 11.01 -10.77
C LEU A 470 -4.39 10.18 -11.54
N LYS A 471 -5.13 9.32 -10.84
CA LYS A 471 -6.18 8.51 -11.45
C LYS A 471 -7.32 9.38 -11.99
N GLN A 472 -7.79 10.35 -11.19
CA GLN A 472 -8.87 11.26 -11.59
C GLN A 472 -8.50 12.10 -12.83
N VAL A 473 -7.30 12.69 -12.85
CA VAL A 473 -6.80 13.46 -14.01
C VAL A 473 -6.66 12.56 -15.23
N PHE A 474 -6.08 11.39 -15.09
CA PHE A 474 -5.90 10.45 -16.19
C PHE A 474 -7.25 10.01 -16.82
N GLU A 475 -8.21 9.61 -15.99
CA GLU A 475 -9.54 9.20 -16.46
C GLU A 475 -10.31 10.35 -17.13
N HIS A 476 -10.18 11.57 -16.59
CA HIS A 476 -10.77 12.77 -17.19
C HIS A 476 -10.15 13.11 -18.55
N GLU A 477 -8.82 13.18 -18.64
CA GLU A 477 -8.12 13.58 -19.87
C GLU A 477 -8.28 12.57 -21.01
N LEU A 478 -8.40 11.27 -20.69
CA LEU A 478 -8.81 10.25 -21.66
C LEU A 478 -10.21 10.54 -22.20
N THR A 479 -11.18 10.75 -21.30
CA THR A 479 -12.58 11.05 -21.65
C THR A 479 -12.70 12.31 -22.51
N ALA A 480 -11.97 13.39 -22.15
CA ALA A 480 -12.01 14.68 -22.84
C ALA A 480 -11.51 14.63 -24.29
N ARG A 481 -10.56 13.73 -24.60
CA ARG A 481 -9.99 13.57 -25.95
C ARG A 481 -10.84 12.72 -26.88
N GLY A 482 -12.02 12.31 -26.44
CA GLY A 482 -12.83 11.35 -27.19
C GLY A 482 -12.13 10.01 -27.37
N VAL A 483 -11.00 9.79 -26.68
CA VAL A 483 -10.45 8.46 -26.48
C VAL A 483 -11.47 7.81 -25.57
N SER A 484 -12.29 6.92 -26.14
CA SER A 484 -13.11 6.04 -25.33
C SER A 484 -12.15 5.44 -24.30
N VAL A 485 -12.32 5.80 -23.02
CA VAL A 485 -11.64 5.10 -21.93
C VAL A 485 -11.91 3.65 -22.25
N ASP A 486 -10.87 2.90 -22.58
CA ASP A 486 -11.07 1.59 -23.14
C ASP A 486 -11.71 0.74 -22.05
N LYS A 487 -13.04 0.60 -22.13
CA LYS A 487 -13.84 -0.18 -21.19
C LYS A 487 -13.73 -1.66 -21.52
N SER A 488 -12.94 -2.01 -22.54
CA SER A 488 -12.54 -3.38 -22.82
C SER A 488 -12.02 -4.03 -21.57
N LEU A 489 -12.52 -5.24 -21.32
CA LEU A 489 -12.01 -6.08 -20.27
C LEU A 489 -10.50 -6.35 -20.45
N CYS A 490 -10.09 -6.54 -21.71
CA CYS A 490 -8.70 -6.71 -22.18
C CYS A 490 -8.68 -6.69 -23.73
N GLU A 491 -7.51 -6.90 -24.34
CA GLU A 491 -7.33 -6.99 -25.80
C GLU A 491 -8.26 -8.01 -26.51
N HIS A 492 -8.76 -9.02 -25.79
CA HIS A 492 -9.63 -10.06 -26.34
C HIS A 492 -11.11 -9.64 -26.40
N PHE A 493 -11.57 -8.73 -25.53
CA PHE A 493 -12.99 -8.40 -25.38
C PHE A 493 -13.18 -6.89 -25.25
N ALA A 494 -13.86 -6.30 -26.24
CA ALA A 494 -14.17 -4.87 -26.29
C ALA A 494 -15.35 -4.43 -25.39
N TYR A 495 -15.56 -5.16 -24.30
CA TYR A 495 -16.72 -5.06 -23.43
C TYR A 495 -16.29 -5.03 -21.97
N THR A 496 -17.04 -4.32 -21.14
CA THR A 496 -16.96 -4.41 -19.68
C THR A 496 -17.43 -5.77 -19.17
N ARG A 497 -17.13 -6.10 -17.91
CA ARG A 497 -17.68 -7.29 -17.25
C ARG A 497 -19.22 -7.29 -17.28
N ALA A 498 -19.86 -6.16 -17.01
CA ALA A 498 -21.32 -6.05 -16.95
C ALA A 498 -21.97 -6.32 -18.33
N GLU A 499 -21.36 -5.81 -19.40
CA GLU A 499 -21.80 -6.08 -20.78
C GLU A 499 -21.60 -7.55 -21.14
N LEU A 500 -20.46 -8.17 -20.82
CA LEU A 500 -20.24 -9.60 -21.04
C LEU A 500 -21.21 -10.48 -20.24
N TYR A 501 -21.57 -10.07 -19.01
CA TYR A 501 -22.60 -10.75 -18.23
C TYR A 501 -23.96 -10.66 -18.92
N ALA A 502 -24.32 -9.47 -19.43
CA ALA A 502 -25.57 -9.28 -20.17
C ALA A 502 -25.60 -10.13 -21.45
N LEU A 503 -24.51 -10.16 -22.22
CA LEU A 503 -24.38 -10.98 -23.42
C LEU A 503 -24.51 -12.48 -23.10
N ALA A 504 -23.86 -12.94 -22.03
CA ALA A 504 -23.99 -14.32 -21.58
C ALA A 504 -25.45 -14.69 -21.30
N ARG A 505 -26.18 -13.80 -20.62
CA ARG A 505 -27.57 -14.00 -20.24
C ARG A 505 -28.53 -13.96 -21.42
N VAL A 506 -28.43 -12.93 -22.26
CA VAL A 506 -29.36 -12.68 -23.37
C VAL A 506 -29.21 -13.74 -24.46
N GLU A 507 -27.99 -14.15 -24.76
CA GLU A 507 -27.72 -15.13 -25.83
C GLU A 507 -27.61 -16.57 -25.34
N GLY A 508 -27.67 -16.80 -24.03
CA GLY A 508 -27.52 -18.14 -23.43
C GLY A 508 -26.12 -18.74 -23.61
N ILE A 509 -25.07 -17.92 -23.57
CA ILE A 509 -23.68 -18.37 -23.77
C ILE A 509 -23.22 -19.15 -22.53
N ALA A 510 -22.87 -20.42 -22.73
CA ALA A 510 -22.50 -21.33 -21.64
C ALA A 510 -21.01 -21.76 -21.65
N SER A 511 -20.21 -21.32 -22.63
CA SER A 511 -18.80 -21.66 -22.75
C SER A 511 -17.92 -20.44 -23.03
N PHE A 512 -16.62 -20.54 -22.71
CA PHE A 512 -15.66 -19.47 -23.02
C PHE A 512 -15.40 -19.39 -24.52
N GLU A 513 -15.37 -20.54 -25.19
CA GLU A 513 -15.18 -20.66 -26.64
C GLU A 513 -16.30 -19.94 -27.39
N ASP A 514 -17.56 -20.13 -26.99
CA ASP A 514 -18.70 -19.44 -27.58
C ASP A 514 -18.65 -17.92 -27.31
N MET A 515 -18.27 -17.51 -26.09
CA MET A 515 -18.11 -16.10 -25.75
C MET A 515 -17.02 -15.44 -26.61
N LEU A 516 -15.86 -16.08 -26.73
CA LEU A 516 -14.72 -15.60 -27.49
C LEU A 516 -15.03 -15.57 -29.00
N ALA A 517 -15.69 -16.60 -29.52
CA ALA A 517 -16.04 -16.69 -30.94
C ALA A 517 -17.06 -15.64 -31.38
N ARG A 518 -18.03 -15.30 -30.52
CA ARG A 518 -19.09 -14.33 -30.84
C ARG A 518 -18.71 -12.88 -30.53
N HIS A 519 -18.07 -12.65 -29.39
CA HIS A 519 -17.89 -11.31 -28.82
C HIS A 519 -16.44 -10.93 -28.56
N GLY A 520 -15.49 -11.82 -28.87
CA GLY A 520 -14.08 -11.58 -28.64
C GLY A 520 -13.21 -11.70 -29.89
N ARG A 521 -11.89 -11.63 -29.70
CA ARG A 521 -10.86 -11.73 -30.74
C ARG A 521 -9.69 -12.56 -30.23
N GLY A 522 -8.98 -13.24 -31.13
CA GLY A 522 -7.89 -14.16 -30.79
C GLY A 522 -8.38 -15.60 -30.58
N ALA A 523 -7.46 -16.52 -30.22
CA ALA A 523 -7.74 -17.96 -30.17
C ALA A 523 -7.72 -18.57 -28.75
N VAL A 524 -7.08 -17.92 -27.77
CA VAL A 524 -6.78 -18.56 -26.47
C VAL A 524 -7.29 -17.75 -25.27
N GLY A 525 -7.38 -16.42 -25.34
CA GLY A 525 -7.66 -15.57 -24.17
C GLY A 525 -6.45 -15.36 -23.26
N CYS A 526 -6.50 -14.33 -22.39
CA CYS A 526 -5.46 -14.01 -21.40
C CYS A 526 -5.86 -14.33 -19.95
N ASP A 527 -4.94 -14.06 -19.04
CA ASP A 527 -5.09 -14.15 -17.57
C ASP A 527 -6.12 -13.17 -16.98
N VAL A 528 -6.60 -12.20 -17.76
CA VAL A 528 -7.70 -11.29 -17.35
C VAL A 528 -9.06 -11.82 -17.77
N CYS A 529 -9.25 -12.16 -19.04
CA CYS A 529 -10.58 -12.52 -19.54
C CYS A 529 -11.01 -13.93 -19.15
N LYS A 530 -10.08 -14.89 -19.08
CA LYS A 530 -10.39 -16.27 -18.66
C LYS A 530 -11.06 -16.34 -17.29
N PRO A 531 -10.46 -15.81 -16.19
CA PRO A 531 -11.11 -15.86 -14.88
C PRO A 531 -12.35 -14.97 -14.80
N THR A 532 -12.39 -13.86 -15.54
CA THR A 532 -13.58 -12.99 -15.55
C THR A 532 -14.77 -13.67 -16.21
N VAL A 533 -14.58 -14.28 -17.39
CA VAL A 533 -15.64 -15.00 -18.10
C VAL A 533 -15.98 -16.30 -17.36
N GLY A 534 -15.00 -17.03 -16.82
CA GLY A 534 -15.24 -18.18 -15.94
C GLY A 534 -16.13 -17.82 -14.75
N ASN A 535 -15.87 -16.67 -14.10
CA ASN A 535 -16.73 -16.14 -13.03
C ASN A 535 -18.13 -15.77 -13.53
N ILE A 536 -18.26 -15.12 -14.70
CA ILE A 536 -19.56 -14.80 -15.30
C ILE A 536 -20.34 -16.07 -15.56
N LEU A 537 -19.75 -17.07 -16.22
CA LEU A 537 -20.39 -18.35 -16.54
C LEU A 537 -20.82 -19.10 -15.27
N ALA A 538 -19.97 -19.13 -14.24
CA ALA A 538 -20.31 -19.77 -12.97
C ALA A 538 -21.42 -19.03 -12.22
N SER A 539 -21.39 -17.69 -12.19
CA SER A 539 -22.49 -16.88 -11.65
C SER A 539 -23.76 -17.03 -12.48
N CYS A 540 -23.60 -17.33 -13.77
CA CYS A 540 -24.70 -17.45 -14.70
C CYS A 540 -25.44 -18.78 -14.55
N TRP A 541 -24.69 -19.87 -14.64
CA TRP A 541 -25.22 -21.20 -14.90
C TRP A 541 -24.95 -22.17 -13.75
N ASN A 542 -24.08 -21.79 -12.81
CA ASN A 542 -23.65 -22.60 -11.67
C ASN A 542 -23.16 -24.00 -12.06
N GLN A 543 -22.42 -24.09 -13.17
CA GLN A 543 -21.82 -25.35 -13.62
C GLN A 543 -20.61 -25.73 -12.73
N PRO A 544 -20.31 -27.03 -12.55
CA PRO A 544 -19.16 -27.47 -11.78
C PRO A 544 -17.85 -26.91 -12.34
N ILE A 545 -17.12 -26.15 -11.53
CA ILE A 545 -15.87 -25.48 -11.96
C ILE A 545 -14.75 -26.45 -12.39
N MET A 546 -14.86 -27.72 -12.01
CA MET A 546 -13.92 -28.79 -12.34
C MET A 546 -14.22 -29.47 -13.68
N ASP A 547 -15.24 -29.03 -14.41
CA ASP A 547 -15.51 -29.55 -15.73
C ASP A 547 -14.39 -29.17 -16.70
N PRO A 548 -13.98 -30.06 -17.64
CA PRO A 548 -12.77 -29.87 -18.44
C PRO A 548 -12.68 -28.55 -19.20
N SER A 549 -13.82 -27.99 -19.64
CA SER A 549 -13.91 -26.69 -20.33
C SER A 549 -13.77 -25.48 -19.39
N LEU A 550 -14.07 -25.63 -18.10
CA LEU A 550 -14.07 -24.52 -17.13
C LEU A 550 -12.76 -24.44 -16.34
N VAL A 551 -12.04 -25.56 -16.16
CA VAL A 551 -10.77 -25.59 -15.41
C VAL A 551 -9.72 -24.60 -15.96
N PRO A 552 -9.49 -24.49 -17.28
CA PRO A 552 -8.51 -23.54 -17.82
C PRO A 552 -8.87 -22.07 -17.57
N LEU A 553 -10.10 -21.80 -17.13
CA LEU A 553 -10.58 -20.46 -16.83
C LEU A 553 -10.35 -20.06 -15.38
N GLN A 554 -10.12 -21.01 -14.48
CA GLN A 554 -10.07 -20.75 -13.04
C GLN A 554 -8.71 -20.18 -12.63
N ASP A 555 -8.71 -19.37 -11.56
CA ASP A 555 -7.47 -19.02 -10.88
C ASP A 555 -6.92 -20.23 -10.11
N THR A 556 -5.69 -20.12 -9.59
CA THR A 556 -5.03 -21.22 -8.87
C THR A 556 -5.88 -21.78 -7.71
N ASN A 557 -6.60 -20.93 -6.99
CA ASN A 557 -7.35 -21.33 -5.81
C ASN A 557 -8.63 -22.08 -6.18
N ASP A 558 -9.36 -21.62 -7.19
CA ASP A 558 -10.53 -22.32 -7.71
C ASP A 558 -10.13 -23.61 -8.47
N THR A 559 -8.98 -23.62 -9.17
CA THR A 559 -8.46 -24.81 -9.87
C THR A 559 -8.20 -25.99 -8.93
N PHE A 560 -7.70 -25.72 -7.72
CA PHE A 560 -7.40 -26.75 -6.72
C PHE A 560 -8.44 -26.80 -5.59
N MET A 561 -9.53 -26.03 -5.70
CA MET A 561 -10.59 -25.94 -4.70
C MET A 561 -10.06 -25.79 -3.26
N ALA A 562 -8.98 -25.01 -3.11
CA ALA A 562 -8.24 -24.80 -1.87
C ALA A 562 -7.37 -23.54 -1.95
N ASN A 563 -7.13 -22.83 -0.84
CA ASN A 563 -6.24 -21.66 -0.87
C ASN A 563 -4.78 -22.08 -0.81
N MET A 564 -3.97 -21.68 -1.79
CA MET A 564 -2.53 -21.88 -1.76
C MET A 564 -1.85 -21.00 -0.69
N GLN A 565 -0.87 -21.57 0.01
CA GLN A 565 -0.08 -20.95 1.07
C GLN A 565 1.33 -20.61 0.58
N LYS A 566 2.07 -19.80 1.36
CA LYS A 566 3.40 -19.27 0.97
C LYS A 566 4.44 -20.33 0.57
N ASN A 567 4.34 -21.54 1.12
CA ASN A 567 5.26 -22.64 0.84
C ASN A 567 4.70 -23.67 -0.17
N GLY A 568 3.66 -23.30 -0.95
CA GLY A 568 3.05 -24.18 -1.95
C GLY A 568 2.03 -25.20 -1.40
N THR A 569 1.78 -25.21 -0.09
CA THR A 569 0.74 -26.04 0.54
C THR A 569 -0.64 -25.40 0.44
N TYR A 570 -1.68 -26.09 0.91
CA TYR A 570 -3.07 -25.68 0.76
C TYR A 570 -3.80 -25.63 2.11
N SER A 571 -4.88 -24.86 2.16
CA SER A 571 -5.82 -24.88 3.28
C SER A 571 -7.14 -25.58 2.95
N VAL A 572 -7.65 -26.31 3.94
CA VAL A 572 -8.94 -27.00 3.92
C VAL A 572 -9.85 -26.34 4.93
N VAL A 573 -11.02 -25.91 4.50
CA VAL A 573 -11.99 -25.20 5.34
C VAL A 573 -13.38 -25.82 5.11
N PRO A 574 -13.80 -26.77 5.96
CA PRO A 574 -15.13 -27.34 5.88
C PRO A 574 -16.21 -26.30 6.24
N ARG A 575 -17.40 -26.47 5.68
CA ARG A 575 -18.56 -25.62 5.96
C ARG A 575 -19.14 -25.96 7.34
N ILE A 576 -19.28 -24.94 8.19
CA ILE A 576 -19.88 -24.96 9.54
C ILE A 576 -20.96 -23.86 9.65
N PRO A 577 -22.18 -24.05 9.13
CA PRO A 577 -23.15 -22.98 8.99
C PRO A 577 -23.47 -22.22 10.28
N GLY A 578 -23.45 -20.88 10.25
CA GLY A 578 -23.67 -20.06 11.45
C GLY A 578 -22.67 -20.27 12.60
N GLY A 579 -21.60 -21.04 12.39
CA GLY A 579 -20.73 -21.51 13.46
C GLY A 579 -21.31 -22.63 14.32
N GLU A 580 -22.44 -23.22 13.92
CA GLU A 580 -23.08 -24.32 14.65
C GLU A 580 -22.47 -25.67 14.23
N ILE A 581 -21.95 -26.41 15.20
CA ILE A 581 -21.26 -27.69 14.99
C ILE A 581 -21.61 -28.69 16.09
N THR A 582 -21.86 -29.95 15.70
CA THR A 582 -22.09 -31.03 16.67
C THR A 582 -20.76 -31.52 17.27
N PRO A 583 -20.76 -32.10 18.48
CA PRO A 583 -19.56 -32.69 19.06
C PRO A 583 -18.88 -33.72 18.15
N ASP A 584 -19.64 -34.60 17.49
CA ASP A 584 -19.10 -35.62 16.59
C ASP A 584 -18.38 -35.01 15.37
N LYS A 585 -18.96 -33.96 14.78
CA LYS A 585 -18.34 -33.22 13.67
C LYS A 585 -17.08 -32.49 14.12
N LEU A 586 -17.07 -31.94 15.33
CA LEU A 586 -15.88 -31.31 15.91
C LEU A 586 -14.76 -32.34 16.14
N ILE A 587 -15.10 -33.53 16.64
CA ILE A 587 -14.16 -34.65 16.80
C ILE A 587 -13.61 -35.09 15.44
N ALA A 588 -14.47 -35.21 14.41
CA ALA A 588 -14.05 -35.59 13.06
C ALA A 588 -13.00 -34.61 12.48
N ILE A 589 -13.21 -33.30 12.61
CA ILE A 589 -12.21 -32.29 12.22
C ILE A 589 -10.90 -32.51 12.99
N GLY A 590 -10.97 -32.76 14.30
CA GLY A 590 -9.79 -33.01 15.13
C GLY A 590 -9.02 -34.27 14.72
N VAL A 591 -9.73 -35.34 14.36
CA VAL A 591 -9.13 -36.60 13.87
C VAL A 591 -8.42 -36.36 12.54
N VAL A 592 -9.08 -35.72 11.58
CA VAL A 592 -8.49 -35.37 10.27
C VAL A 592 -7.27 -34.46 10.46
N ALA A 593 -7.40 -33.39 11.25
CA ALA A 593 -6.30 -32.47 11.51
C ALA A 593 -5.08 -33.19 12.12
N LYS A 594 -5.31 -34.11 13.06
CA LYS A 594 -4.24 -34.90 13.69
C LYS A 594 -3.60 -35.89 12.71
N LYS A 595 -4.40 -36.55 11.87
CA LYS A 595 -3.94 -37.56 10.90
C LYS A 595 -2.96 -36.97 9.89
N TYR A 596 -3.27 -35.77 9.36
CA TYR A 596 -2.44 -35.10 8.35
C TYR A 596 -1.52 -34.01 8.95
N ASP A 597 -1.37 -33.97 10.29
CA ASP A 597 -0.60 -32.97 11.05
C ASP A 597 -0.94 -31.50 10.70
N LEU A 598 -2.20 -31.19 10.39
CA LEU A 598 -2.63 -29.87 9.91
C LEU A 598 -2.58 -28.82 11.02
N TYR A 599 -2.14 -27.59 10.68
CA TYR A 599 -2.28 -26.45 11.59
C TYR A 599 -3.75 -26.02 11.65
N THR A 600 -4.29 -25.84 12.85
CA THR A 600 -5.70 -25.56 13.12
C THR A 600 -5.89 -24.13 13.65
N LYS A 601 -6.88 -23.41 13.12
CA LYS A 601 -7.20 -22.05 13.57
C LYS A 601 -8.70 -21.75 13.47
N ILE A 602 -9.27 -21.25 14.55
CA ILE A 602 -10.63 -20.68 14.54
C ILE A 602 -10.58 -19.30 13.87
N THR A 603 -11.49 -19.07 12.92
CA THR A 603 -11.57 -17.82 12.15
C THR A 603 -12.64 -16.87 12.69
N GLY A 604 -12.54 -15.60 12.32
CA GLY A 604 -13.57 -14.60 12.61
C GLY A 604 -14.91 -14.84 11.91
N GLY A 605 -15.00 -15.81 10.98
CA GLY A 605 -16.25 -16.28 10.36
C GLY A 605 -16.86 -17.51 11.05
N GLN A 606 -16.41 -17.84 12.26
CA GLN A 606 -16.85 -19.03 13.01
C GLN A 606 -16.60 -20.34 12.26
N ARG A 607 -15.45 -20.43 11.57
CA ARG A 607 -14.96 -21.65 10.91
C ARG A 607 -13.70 -22.17 11.59
N ILE A 608 -13.34 -23.40 11.25
CA ILE A 608 -12.05 -24.00 11.61
C ILE A 608 -11.26 -24.18 10.31
N ASP A 609 -10.16 -23.45 10.19
CA ASP A 609 -9.25 -23.59 9.06
C ASP A 609 -8.17 -24.62 9.39
N LEU A 610 -7.88 -25.50 8.42
CA LEU A 610 -6.83 -26.51 8.46
C LEU A 610 -5.76 -26.16 7.42
N PHE A 611 -4.51 -25.96 7.82
CA PHE A 611 -3.44 -25.47 6.96
C PHE A 611 -2.30 -26.48 6.77
N GLY A 612 -1.66 -26.37 5.60
CA GLY A 612 -0.44 -27.09 5.26
C GLY A 612 -0.68 -28.39 4.50
N ALA A 613 -1.92 -28.68 4.07
CA ALA A 613 -2.20 -29.87 3.29
C ALA A 613 -1.41 -29.83 1.98
N GLN A 614 -0.77 -30.93 1.61
CA GLN A 614 -0.14 -31.05 0.31
C GLN A 614 -1.20 -31.34 -0.76
N LEU A 615 -0.84 -31.09 -2.02
CA LEU A 615 -1.77 -31.21 -3.14
C LEU A 615 -2.43 -32.60 -3.20
N HIS A 616 -1.66 -33.67 -3.00
CA HIS A 616 -2.13 -35.06 -3.03
C HIS A 616 -2.96 -35.46 -1.81
N GLU A 617 -2.86 -34.74 -0.70
CA GLU A 617 -3.65 -35.02 0.51
C GLU A 617 -5.07 -34.46 0.39
N LEU A 618 -5.31 -33.47 -0.48
CA LEU A 618 -6.61 -32.79 -0.57
C LEU A 618 -7.78 -33.77 -0.83
N PRO A 619 -7.73 -34.70 -1.81
CA PRO A 619 -8.81 -35.66 -2.01
C PRO A 619 -9.04 -36.58 -0.81
N GLU A 620 -7.97 -37.02 -0.14
CA GLU A 620 -8.07 -37.91 1.02
C GLU A 620 -8.72 -37.21 2.21
N ILE A 621 -8.25 -35.99 2.51
CA ILE A 621 -8.82 -35.13 3.55
C ILE A 621 -10.31 -34.86 3.29
N TRP A 622 -10.67 -34.48 2.05
CA TRP A 622 -12.06 -34.17 1.72
C TRP A 622 -12.95 -35.40 1.71
N SER A 623 -12.44 -36.58 1.35
CA SER A 623 -13.18 -37.84 1.46
C SER A 623 -13.62 -38.09 2.90
N GLU A 624 -12.71 -37.97 3.86
CA GLU A 624 -13.02 -38.16 5.30
C GLU A 624 -13.98 -37.09 5.84
N LEU A 625 -13.79 -35.82 5.44
CA LEU A 625 -14.69 -34.75 5.87
C LEU A 625 -16.11 -34.92 5.30
N ILE A 626 -16.24 -35.33 4.05
CA ILE A 626 -17.55 -35.58 3.43
C ILE A 626 -18.24 -36.79 4.04
N GLU A 627 -17.50 -37.86 4.36
CA GLU A 627 -18.03 -39.03 5.09
C GLU A 627 -18.56 -38.62 6.48
N ALA A 628 -17.89 -37.67 7.15
CA ALA A 628 -18.35 -37.05 8.39
C ALA A 628 -19.51 -36.03 8.21
N GLY A 629 -20.00 -35.86 6.98
CA GLY A 629 -21.15 -35.00 6.65
C GLY A 629 -20.81 -33.51 6.52
N PHE A 630 -19.58 -33.16 6.17
CA PHE A 630 -19.20 -31.79 5.80
C PHE A 630 -19.36 -31.51 4.30
N GLU A 631 -19.52 -30.23 3.99
CA GLU A 631 -19.44 -29.69 2.63
C GLU A 631 -18.24 -28.74 2.51
N THR A 632 -17.87 -28.38 1.28
CA THR A 632 -16.85 -27.35 1.07
C THR A 632 -17.29 -25.98 1.58
N GLY A 633 -16.41 -25.31 2.31
CA GLY A 633 -16.61 -23.93 2.77
C GLY A 633 -16.46 -22.89 1.67
N HIS A 634 -15.97 -23.26 0.47
CA HIS A 634 -15.62 -22.33 -0.61
C HIS A 634 -14.72 -21.16 -0.16
N ALA A 635 -13.87 -21.38 0.86
CA ALA A 635 -12.99 -20.35 1.38
C ALA A 635 -11.95 -19.87 0.35
N TYR A 636 -11.72 -20.65 -0.71
CA TYR A 636 -10.84 -20.35 -1.84
C TYR A 636 -11.48 -19.40 -2.86
N GLY A 637 -12.77 -19.59 -3.15
CA GLY A 637 -13.46 -18.92 -4.23
C GLY A 637 -13.83 -17.44 -4.01
N LYS A 638 -14.21 -16.79 -5.12
CA LYS A 638 -15.03 -15.57 -5.13
C LYS A 638 -16.51 -15.96 -5.03
N SER A 639 -16.93 -16.29 -3.82
CA SER A 639 -18.25 -16.82 -3.52
C SER A 639 -18.71 -16.42 -2.11
N THR A 640 -19.90 -16.88 -1.71
CA THR A 640 -20.35 -16.85 -0.31
C THR A 640 -19.42 -17.65 0.58
N ARG A 641 -18.61 -16.95 1.38
CA ARG A 641 -17.63 -17.58 2.26
C ARG A 641 -18.17 -17.91 3.64
N THR A 642 -18.97 -17.03 4.22
CA THR A 642 -19.41 -17.22 5.60
C THR A 642 -20.66 -16.42 5.95
N VAL A 643 -21.50 -17.02 6.79
CA VAL A 643 -22.57 -16.35 7.54
C VAL A 643 -22.26 -16.51 9.02
N LYS A 644 -21.90 -15.41 9.69
CA LYS A 644 -21.60 -15.40 11.13
C LYS A 644 -22.89 -15.14 11.92
N SER A 645 -23.14 -15.87 12.99
CA SER A 645 -24.28 -15.63 13.88
C SER A 645 -23.90 -15.54 15.35
N CYS A 646 -24.68 -14.79 16.12
CA CYS A 646 -24.70 -15.00 17.57
C CYS A 646 -25.68 -16.12 17.94
N VAL A 647 -25.67 -16.55 19.19
CA VAL A 647 -26.50 -17.66 19.69
C VAL A 647 -28.01 -17.36 19.75
N GLY A 648 -28.44 -16.16 19.36
CA GLY A 648 -29.85 -15.78 19.19
C GLY A 648 -30.70 -15.92 20.46
N SER A 649 -32.03 -15.91 20.28
CA SER A 649 -33.00 -16.18 21.35
C SER A 649 -32.95 -17.62 21.87
N THR A 650 -32.26 -18.53 21.17
CA THR A 650 -32.06 -19.92 21.58
C THR A 650 -31.29 -20.03 22.90
N TRP A 651 -30.31 -19.13 23.13
CA TRP A 651 -29.47 -19.16 24.34
C TRP A 651 -29.25 -17.80 25.00
N CYS A 652 -29.23 -16.70 24.23
CA CYS A 652 -28.91 -15.39 24.77
C CYS A 652 -30.15 -14.76 25.43
N ARG A 653 -30.02 -14.32 26.69
CA ARG A 653 -31.10 -13.59 27.40
C ARG A 653 -31.56 -12.30 26.72
N TYR A 654 -30.77 -11.76 25.80
CA TYR A 654 -31.08 -10.55 25.01
C TYR A 654 -31.50 -10.87 23.59
N GLY A 655 -31.48 -12.14 23.19
CA GLY A 655 -31.87 -12.56 21.85
C GLY A 655 -33.37 -12.30 21.65
N VAL A 656 -33.68 -11.50 20.64
CA VAL A 656 -35.04 -11.14 20.24
C VAL A 656 -35.58 -12.19 19.27
N GLN A 657 -34.75 -12.65 18.34
CA GLN A 657 -35.10 -13.70 17.38
C GLN A 657 -33.99 -14.74 17.24
N ASP A 658 -34.34 -15.87 16.60
CA ASP A 658 -33.42 -16.98 16.34
C ASP A 658 -32.48 -16.65 15.18
N SER A 659 -31.38 -15.97 15.50
CA SER A 659 -30.34 -15.64 14.52
C SER A 659 -29.59 -16.85 14.00
N VAL A 660 -29.58 -17.97 14.73
CA VAL A 660 -28.88 -19.18 14.30
C VAL A 660 -29.68 -19.82 13.17
N ALA A 661 -30.97 -20.07 13.37
CA ALA A 661 -31.85 -20.60 12.32
C ALA A 661 -31.84 -19.73 11.05
N MET A 662 -31.89 -18.40 11.20
CA MET A 662 -31.82 -17.49 10.06
C MET A 662 -30.44 -17.51 9.37
N ALA A 663 -29.34 -17.59 10.12
CA ALA A 663 -28.01 -17.72 9.54
C ALA A 663 -27.82 -19.03 8.78
N LEU A 664 -28.34 -20.15 9.31
CA LEU A 664 -28.36 -21.45 8.62
C LEU A 664 -29.14 -21.36 7.31
N ARG A 665 -30.33 -20.75 7.34
CA ARG A 665 -31.16 -20.54 6.14
C ARG A 665 -30.45 -19.72 5.07
N ILE A 666 -29.83 -18.60 5.45
CA ILE A 666 -29.08 -17.73 4.53
C ILE A 666 -27.86 -18.49 3.99
N GLU A 667 -27.13 -19.20 4.84
CA GLU A 667 -25.94 -19.91 4.39
C GLU A 667 -26.24 -21.08 3.45
N ASP A 668 -27.30 -21.84 3.75
CA ASP A 668 -27.74 -22.96 2.92
C ASP A 668 -28.31 -22.48 1.58
N ARG A 669 -29.01 -21.34 1.57
CA ARG A 669 -29.50 -20.74 0.33
C ARG A 669 -28.37 -20.23 -0.57
N TYR A 670 -27.39 -19.53 -0.02
CA TYR A 670 -26.37 -18.85 -0.83
C TYR A 670 -25.05 -19.61 -0.97
N LYS A 671 -24.97 -20.87 -0.50
CA LYS A 671 -23.79 -21.72 -0.73
C LYS A 671 -23.59 -21.97 -2.23
N GLY A 672 -22.33 -21.99 -2.65
CA GLY A 672 -21.95 -22.12 -4.07
C GLY A 672 -22.18 -20.89 -4.94
N LEU A 673 -22.91 -19.86 -4.47
CA LEU A 673 -23.08 -18.62 -5.24
C LEU A 673 -21.74 -17.99 -5.58
N ARG A 674 -21.41 -17.94 -6.87
CA ARG A 674 -20.26 -17.23 -7.42
C ARG A 674 -20.62 -15.76 -7.66
N SER A 675 -19.64 -14.88 -7.43
CA SER A 675 -19.84 -13.44 -7.47
C SER A 675 -18.55 -12.71 -7.89
N PRO A 676 -18.62 -11.44 -8.33
CA PRO A 676 -17.43 -10.70 -8.76
C PRO A 676 -16.31 -10.67 -7.70
N HIS A 677 -16.68 -10.69 -6.42
CA HIS A 677 -15.76 -10.88 -5.31
C HIS A 677 -16.39 -11.72 -4.19
N LYS A 678 -15.58 -12.20 -3.22
CA LYS A 678 -16.04 -12.92 -2.02
C LYS A 678 -17.08 -12.13 -1.21
N LEU A 679 -18.10 -12.84 -0.73
CA LEU A 679 -19.20 -12.30 0.08
C LEU A 679 -19.14 -12.85 1.51
N LYS A 680 -19.42 -11.97 2.47
CA LYS A 680 -19.58 -12.31 3.90
C LYS A 680 -20.90 -11.78 4.40
N PHE A 681 -21.54 -12.55 5.27
CA PHE A 681 -22.82 -12.23 5.88
C PHE A 681 -22.70 -12.31 7.39
N ALA A 682 -23.59 -11.65 8.10
CA ALA A 682 -23.81 -11.94 9.51
C ALA A 682 -25.24 -11.66 9.96
N VAL A 683 -25.71 -12.45 10.93
CA VAL A 683 -27.05 -12.38 11.51
C VAL A 683 -26.94 -12.23 13.03
N SER A 684 -27.44 -11.11 13.55
CA SER A 684 -27.49 -10.84 14.98
C SER A 684 -28.91 -10.96 15.49
N GLY A 685 -29.12 -11.73 16.56
CA GLY A 685 -30.42 -11.90 17.20
C GLY A 685 -30.90 -10.69 18.00
N CYS A 686 -30.13 -9.60 18.09
CA CYS A 686 -30.53 -8.32 18.69
C CYS A 686 -29.58 -7.19 18.29
N THR A 687 -29.91 -5.96 18.66
CA THR A 687 -29.14 -4.73 18.39
C THR A 687 -27.78 -4.64 19.10
N ARG A 688 -27.47 -5.56 20.04
CA ARG A 688 -26.12 -5.69 20.61
C ARG A 688 -25.11 -6.27 19.63
N GLU A 689 -25.59 -6.83 18.53
CA GLU A 689 -24.81 -7.00 17.30
C GLU A 689 -23.58 -7.93 17.43
N CYS A 690 -23.61 -8.93 18.32
CA CYS A 690 -22.45 -9.80 18.56
C CYS A 690 -21.93 -10.56 17.31
N ALA A 691 -22.69 -10.58 16.21
CA ALA A 691 -22.27 -11.17 14.94
C ALA A 691 -21.47 -10.21 14.02
N GLU A 692 -21.35 -8.92 14.36
CA GLU A 692 -20.72 -7.89 13.51
C GLU A 692 -21.38 -7.75 12.11
N ALA A 693 -22.70 -7.95 12.02
CA ALA A 693 -23.57 -7.67 10.89
C ALA A 693 -23.23 -6.39 10.10
N GLN A 694 -23.00 -5.25 10.78
CA GLN A 694 -22.72 -3.97 10.14
C GLN A 694 -21.31 -3.89 9.52
N SER A 695 -20.47 -4.91 9.67
CA SER A 695 -19.15 -4.99 9.00
C SER A 695 -19.13 -5.91 7.78
N LYS A 696 -20.28 -6.53 7.44
CA LYS A 696 -20.37 -7.56 6.39
C LYS A 696 -21.04 -7.01 5.13
N ASP A 697 -20.86 -7.71 4.01
CA ASP A 697 -21.49 -7.35 2.74
C ASP A 697 -23.02 -7.35 2.86
N ILE A 698 -23.57 -8.29 3.65
CA ILE A 698 -24.97 -8.35 4.06
C ILE A 698 -25.04 -8.57 5.58
N GLY A 699 -25.66 -7.61 6.28
CA GLY A 699 -25.89 -7.66 7.72
C GLY A 699 -27.37 -7.79 8.03
N VAL A 700 -27.73 -8.65 8.98
CA VAL A 700 -29.11 -8.85 9.42
C VAL A 700 -29.15 -8.67 10.93
N ILE A 701 -30.04 -7.82 11.43
CA ILE A 701 -30.20 -7.56 12.88
C ILE A 701 -31.67 -7.70 13.24
N ALA A 702 -31.96 -8.56 14.22
CA ALA A 702 -33.32 -8.76 14.71
C ALA A 702 -33.84 -7.53 15.48
N THR A 703 -35.12 -7.24 15.28
CA THR A 703 -35.95 -6.33 16.06
C THR A 703 -37.19 -7.06 16.56
N GLU A 704 -37.98 -6.42 17.42
CA GLU A 704 -39.27 -6.98 17.89
C GLU A 704 -40.30 -7.13 16.77
N LYS A 705 -40.11 -6.42 15.65
CA LYS A 705 -41.06 -6.38 14.52
C LYS A 705 -40.61 -7.19 13.31
N GLY A 706 -39.39 -7.72 13.30
CA GLY A 706 -38.83 -8.42 12.16
C GLY A 706 -37.31 -8.23 12.08
N TRP A 707 -36.79 -8.10 10.86
CA TRP A 707 -35.36 -7.98 10.58
C TRP A 707 -35.03 -6.63 9.96
N ASN A 708 -33.95 -6.01 10.47
CA ASN A 708 -33.29 -4.92 9.80
C ASN A 708 -32.19 -5.48 8.90
N LEU A 709 -32.26 -5.13 7.61
CA LEU A 709 -31.28 -5.48 6.60
C LEU A 709 -30.30 -4.33 6.40
N TYR A 710 -29.01 -4.65 6.47
CA TYR A 710 -27.88 -3.75 6.21
C TYR A 710 -27.08 -4.28 5.03
N VAL A 711 -26.55 -3.40 4.18
CA VAL A 711 -25.85 -3.80 2.94
C VAL A 711 -24.55 -3.04 2.72
N CYS A 712 -23.66 -3.64 1.92
CA CYS A 712 -22.44 -3.01 1.39
C CYS A 712 -21.37 -2.67 2.46
N GLY A 713 -21.31 -3.40 3.56
CA GLY A 713 -20.23 -3.28 4.56
C GLY A 713 -18.93 -3.98 4.13
N ASN A 714 -17.82 -3.65 4.80
CA ASN A 714 -16.52 -4.26 4.53
C ASN A 714 -15.62 -4.30 5.78
N GLY A 715 -15.23 -5.49 6.23
CA GLY A 715 -14.18 -5.68 7.24
C GLY A 715 -12.78 -5.94 6.64
N GLY A 716 -12.36 -5.14 5.65
CA GLY A 716 -11.09 -5.28 4.92
C GLY A 716 -10.09 -4.14 5.16
N MET A 717 -9.10 -3.98 4.27
CA MET A 717 -8.05 -2.94 4.35
C MET A 717 -8.61 -1.51 4.51
N ARG A 718 -9.78 -1.24 3.90
CA ARG A 718 -10.57 -0.03 4.10
C ARG A 718 -11.89 -0.44 4.78
N PRO A 719 -11.97 -0.42 6.12
CA PRO A 719 -13.19 -0.80 6.80
C PRO A 719 -14.33 0.16 6.45
N ARG A 720 -15.54 -0.37 6.29
CA ARG A 720 -16.75 0.40 5.99
C ARG A 720 -17.94 -0.23 6.68
N HIS A 721 -18.76 0.56 7.35
CA HIS A 721 -20.03 0.09 7.89
C HIS A 721 -21.04 -0.14 6.77
N ALA A 722 -21.83 -1.20 6.92
CA ALA A 722 -22.99 -1.48 6.10
C ALA A 722 -24.08 -0.44 6.38
N GLU A 723 -24.80 -0.03 5.35
CA GLU A 723 -25.86 0.98 5.45
C GLU A 723 -27.20 0.29 5.71
N LEU A 724 -28.04 0.89 6.58
CA LEU A 724 -29.39 0.40 6.82
C LEU A 724 -30.22 0.48 5.52
N PHE A 725 -30.68 -0.66 5.05
CA PHE A 725 -31.35 -0.80 3.76
C PHE A 725 -32.88 -0.86 3.91
N ALA A 726 -33.36 -1.72 4.80
CA ALA A 726 -34.78 -1.86 5.10
C ALA A 726 -34.97 -2.38 6.53
N ILE A 727 -36.14 -2.09 7.12
CA ILE A 727 -36.48 -2.39 8.52
C ILE A 727 -37.73 -3.27 8.60
N ASP A 728 -37.91 -3.90 9.75
CA ASP A 728 -39.13 -4.64 10.12
C ASP A 728 -39.57 -5.68 9.08
N LEU A 729 -38.59 -6.32 8.43
CA LEU A 729 -38.83 -7.33 7.41
C LEU A 729 -39.25 -8.65 8.03
N ASN A 730 -40.24 -9.31 7.46
CA ASN A 730 -40.44 -10.74 7.72
C ASN A 730 -39.38 -11.58 6.99
N ASP A 731 -39.32 -12.86 7.35
CA ASP A 731 -38.38 -13.84 6.79
C ASP A 731 -38.39 -13.93 5.25
N GLU A 732 -39.57 -13.93 4.63
CA GLU A 732 -39.70 -14.05 3.17
C GLU A 732 -39.24 -12.77 2.47
N GLN A 733 -39.60 -11.60 3.01
CA GLN A 733 -39.19 -10.29 2.49
C GLN A 733 -37.67 -10.12 2.60
N LEU A 734 -37.08 -10.53 3.73
CA LEU A 734 -35.64 -10.49 3.94
C LEU A 734 -34.90 -11.27 2.85
N ILE A 735 -35.28 -12.54 2.65
CA ILE A 735 -34.65 -13.39 1.63
C ILE A 735 -34.86 -12.80 0.23
N ARG A 736 -36.07 -12.33 -0.10
CA ARG A 736 -36.36 -11.71 -1.39
C ARG A 736 -35.46 -10.51 -1.69
N TYR A 737 -35.26 -9.63 -0.72
CA TYR A 737 -34.40 -8.46 -0.90
C TYR A 737 -32.93 -8.84 -1.02
N ILE A 738 -32.45 -9.81 -0.23
CA ILE A 738 -31.09 -10.33 -0.37
C ILE A 738 -30.88 -10.95 -1.77
N ASP A 739 -31.82 -11.76 -2.27
CA ASP A 739 -31.76 -12.35 -3.61
C ASP A 739 -31.59 -11.28 -4.69
N ARG A 740 -32.46 -10.26 -4.65
CA ARG A 740 -32.43 -9.12 -5.59
C ARG A 740 -31.12 -8.34 -5.51
N ILE A 741 -30.65 -8.00 -4.30
CA ILE A 741 -29.38 -7.27 -4.10
C ILE A 741 -28.21 -8.06 -4.68
N LEU A 742 -28.10 -9.34 -4.33
CA LEU A 742 -26.97 -10.17 -4.76
C LEU A 742 -26.97 -10.36 -6.27
N MET A 743 -28.12 -10.64 -6.90
CA MET A 743 -28.21 -10.79 -8.34
C MET A 743 -27.98 -9.48 -9.09
N PHE A 744 -28.45 -8.35 -8.54
CA PHE A 744 -28.20 -7.04 -9.13
C PHE A 744 -26.71 -6.66 -9.03
N TYR A 745 -26.06 -6.91 -7.88
CA TYR A 745 -24.61 -6.75 -7.70
C TYR A 745 -23.83 -7.64 -8.68
N ILE A 746 -24.18 -8.93 -8.79
CA ILE A 746 -23.52 -9.86 -9.72
C ILE A 746 -23.65 -9.39 -11.17
N ARG A 747 -24.80 -8.80 -11.54
CA ARG A 747 -25.08 -8.28 -12.88
C ARG A 747 -24.27 -7.02 -13.20
N THR A 748 -24.12 -6.11 -12.24
CA THR A 748 -23.66 -4.74 -12.51
C THR A 748 -22.24 -4.43 -12.04
N ALA A 749 -21.70 -5.18 -11.09
CA ALA A 749 -20.36 -4.92 -10.56
C ALA A 749 -19.25 -5.30 -11.54
N ASP A 750 -18.12 -4.63 -11.40
CA ASP A 750 -16.91 -4.90 -12.16
C ASP A 750 -16.10 -6.10 -11.57
N LYS A 751 -15.11 -6.59 -12.30
CA LYS A 751 -14.26 -7.71 -11.89
C LYS A 751 -13.57 -7.40 -10.56
N LEU A 752 -13.60 -8.36 -9.63
CA LEU A 752 -12.98 -8.25 -8.30
C LEU A 752 -13.46 -7.06 -7.46
N GLN A 753 -14.59 -6.43 -7.80
CA GLN A 753 -15.14 -5.28 -7.08
C GLN A 753 -15.91 -5.75 -5.83
N ARG A 754 -15.59 -5.17 -4.66
CA ARG A 754 -16.36 -5.42 -3.41
C ARG A 754 -17.70 -4.70 -3.45
N THR A 755 -18.72 -5.24 -2.76
CA THR A 755 -20.05 -4.62 -2.61
C THR A 755 -19.97 -3.16 -2.13
N SER A 756 -19.07 -2.86 -1.19
CA SER A 756 -18.82 -1.49 -0.71
C SER A 756 -18.40 -0.51 -1.80
N VAL A 757 -17.43 -0.91 -2.63
CA VAL A 757 -16.89 -0.09 -3.73
C VAL A 757 -17.89 -0.02 -4.89
N TRP A 758 -18.61 -1.12 -5.13
CA TRP A 758 -19.71 -1.15 -6.09
C TRP A 758 -20.80 -0.15 -5.73
N ARG A 759 -21.23 -0.12 -4.46
CA ARG A 759 -22.17 0.88 -3.94
C ARG A 759 -21.64 2.29 -4.18
N GLU A 760 -20.39 2.57 -3.83
CA GLU A 760 -19.78 3.90 -3.98
C GLU A 760 -19.78 4.40 -5.44
N ASN A 761 -19.61 3.48 -6.39
CA ASN A 761 -19.59 3.78 -7.82
C ASN A 761 -20.98 3.72 -8.48
N LEU A 762 -22.02 3.30 -7.76
CA LEU A 762 -23.37 3.20 -8.30
C LEU A 762 -23.98 4.59 -8.43
N GLU A 763 -24.36 4.99 -9.64
CA GLU A 763 -25.03 6.26 -9.89
C GLU A 763 -26.35 6.31 -9.11
N GLY A 764 -26.58 7.40 -8.36
CA GLY A 764 -27.70 7.51 -7.42
C GLY A 764 -27.54 6.73 -6.10
N GLY A 765 -26.43 5.98 -5.93
CA GLY A 765 -26.02 5.38 -4.66
C GLY A 765 -27.03 4.42 -4.03
N LEU A 766 -27.19 4.50 -2.71
CA LEU A 766 -28.07 3.62 -1.95
C LEU A 766 -29.55 3.83 -2.30
N GLU A 767 -29.96 5.07 -2.59
CA GLU A 767 -31.34 5.38 -2.90
C GLU A 767 -31.76 4.77 -4.24
N PHE A 768 -30.89 4.82 -5.25
CA PHE A 768 -31.14 4.09 -6.49
C PHE A 768 -31.25 2.58 -6.24
N LEU A 769 -30.36 2.00 -5.42
CA LEU A 769 -30.44 0.58 -5.07
C LEU A 769 -31.77 0.22 -4.38
N LYS A 770 -32.28 1.09 -3.49
CA LYS A 770 -33.59 0.92 -2.86
C LYS A 770 -34.73 0.94 -3.88
N GLN A 771 -34.72 1.89 -4.82
CA GLN A 771 -35.73 1.94 -5.89
C GLN A 771 -35.75 0.66 -6.71
N VAL A 772 -34.58 0.14 -7.10
CA VAL A 772 -34.50 -1.09 -7.90
C VAL A 772 -34.94 -2.32 -7.11
N VAL A 773 -34.55 -2.44 -5.84
CA VAL A 773 -34.77 -3.66 -5.06
C VAL A 773 -36.12 -3.67 -4.34
N LEU A 774 -36.49 -2.56 -3.68
CA LEU A 774 -37.69 -2.45 -2.85
C LEU A 774 -38.92 -2.08 -3.69
N GLU A 775 -38.77 -1.09 -4.57
CA GLU A 775 -39.87 -0.57 -5.38
C GLU A 775 -39.99 -1.25 -6.75
N ASP A 776 -39.00 -2.08 -7.11
CA ASP A 776 -38.90 -2.74 -8.41
C ASP A 776 -39.03 -1.76 -9.58
N SER A 777 -38.37 -0.59 -9.45
CA SER A 777 -38.50 0.52 -10.41
C SER A 777 -38.10 0.16 -11.85
N LEU A 778 -37.31 -0.90 -12.03
CA LEU A 778 -36.88 -1.43 -13.33
C LEU A 778 -37.67 -2.66 -13.78
N GLY A 779 -38.61 -3.18 -12.97
CA GLY A 779 -39.37 -4.39 -13.25
C GLY A 779 -38.53 -5.67 -13.34
N LEU A 780 -37.39 -5.72 -12.62
CA LEU A 780 -36.42 -6.82 -12.66
C LEU A 780 -36.60 -7.82 -11.50
N GLY A 781 -37.41 -7.49 -10.49
CA GLY A 781 -37.50 -8.25 -9.24
C GLY A 781 -37.75 -9.74 -9.44
N ALA A 782 -38.77 -10.10 -10.22
CA ALA A 782 -39.09 -11.50 -10.50
C ALA A 782 -37.99 -12.24 -11.27
N GLU A 783 -37.31 -11.56 -12.19
CA GLU A 783 -36.21 -12.14 -12.97
C GLU A 783 -34.99 -12.42 -12.08
N LEU A 784 -34.64 -11.47 -11.21
CA LEU A 784 -33.52 -11.61 -10.26
C LEU A 784 -33.79 -12.75 -9.26
N GLU A 785 -35.02 -12.85 -8.75
CA GLU A 785 -35.43 -13.95 -7.85
C GLU A 785 -35.36 -15.31 -8.55
N ALA A 786 -35.86 -15.42 -9.79
CA ALA A 786 -35.76 -16.65 -10.58
C ALA A 786 -34.32 -17.05 -10.89
N GLN A 787 -33.43 -16.06 -11.15
CA GLN A 787 -32.00 -16.30 -11.35
C GLN A 787 -31.34 -16.86 -10.10
N MET A 788 -31.64 -16.29 -8.92
CA MET A 788 -31.14 -16.83 -7.66
C MET A 788 -31.67 -18.24 -7.41
N GLN A 789 -32.96 -18.48 -7.63
CA GLN A 789 -33.57 -19.80 -7.40
C GLN A 789 -32.90 -20.87 -8.27
N ARG A 790 -32.55 -20.57 -9.52
CA ARG A 790 -31.79 -21.50 -10.37
C ARG A 790 -30.42 -21.86 -9.80
N VAL A 791 -29.72 -20.90 -9.19
CA VAL A 791 -28.42 -21.17 -8.54
C VAL A 791 -28.61 -22.11 -7.34
N VAL A 792 -29.64 -21.86 -6.53
CA VAL A 792 -30.01 -22.69 -5.38
C VAL A 792 -30.32 -24.12 -5.82
N ASP A 793 -31.17 -24.30 -6.83
CA ASP A 793 -31.64 -25.60 -7.31
C ASP A 793 -30.52 -26.45 -7.95
N HIS A 794 -29.48 -25.80 -8.47
CA HIS A 794 -28.36 -26.46 -9.16
C HIS A 794 -27.12 -26.68 -8.27
N TYR A 795 -27.16 -26.30 -6.99
CA TYR A 795 -26.00 -26.44 -6.13
C TYR A 795 -25.56 -27.91 -5.96
N GLU A 796 -24.28 -28.17 -6.21
CA GLU A 796 -23.60 -29.42 -5.84
C GLU A 796 -22.29 -29.09 -5.11
N CYS A 797 -21.94 -29.86 -4.08
CA CYS A 797 -20.66 -29.74 -3.39
C CYS A 797 -19.51 -30.12 -4.34
N GLU A 798 -18.62 -29.16 -4.65
CA GLU A 798 -17.55 -29.31 -5.66
C GLU A 798 -16.59 -30.47 -5.34
N TRP A 799 -16.24 -30.67 -4.07
CA TRP A 799 -15.41 -31.79 -3.64
C TRP A 799 -16.13 -33.13 -3.72
N ALA A 800 -17.42 -33.17 -3.37
CA ALA A 800 -18.22 -34.40 -3.54
C ALA A 800 -18.38 -34.77 -5.02
N ASN A 801 -18.48 -33.78 -5.91
CA ASN A 801 -18.47 -33.98 -7.35
C ASN A 801 -17.11 -34.52 -7.84
N ALA A 802 -16.01 -33.88 -7.44
CA ALA A 802 -14.66 -34.28 -7.85
C ALA A 802 -14.25 -35.68 -7.39
N LEU A 803 -14.64 -36.08 -6.17
CA LEU A 803 -14.32 -37.41 -5.61
C LEU A 803 -15.01 -38.56 -6.36
N LYS A 804 -16.11 -38.30 -7.08
CA LYS A 804 -16.81 -39.31 -7.88
C LYS A 804 -16.14 -39.58 -9.24
N ASP A 805 -15.17 -38.75 -9.65
CA ASP A 805 -14.55 -38.82 -10.99
C ASP A 805 -13.02 -38.98 -10.89
N PRO A 806 -12.49 -40.18 -11.18
CA PRO A 806 -11.05 -40.44 -11.18
C PRO A 806 -10.23 -39.53 -12.11
N GLU A 807 -10.82 -39.01 -13.20
CA GLU A 807 -10.13 -38.09 -14.11
C GLU A 807 -9.93 -36.71 -13.46
N LYS A 808 -10.93 -36.21 -12.71
CA LYS A 808 -10.81 -34.96 -11.93
C LYS A 808 -9.71 -35.10 -10.86
N LEU A 809 -9.57 -36.28 -10.26
CA LEU A 809 -8.57 -36.54 -9.22
C LEU A 809 -7.11 -36.55 -9.71
N LYS A 810 -6.85 -36.78 -11.00
CA LYS A 810 -5.49 -36.76 -11.56
C LYS A 810 -4.78 -35.43 -11.37
N ARG A 811 -5.55 -34.33 -11.25
CA ARG A 811 -5.03 -32.97 -11.08
C ARG A 811 -4.44 -32.70 -9.69
N PHE A 812 -4.77 -33.53 -8.71
CA PHE A 812 -4.29 -33.38 -7.32
C PHE A 812 -3.00 -34.15 -7.06
N ARG A 813 -2.27 -34.60 -8.08
CA ARG A 813 -0.99 -35.30 -7.90
C ARG A 813 0.17 -34.30 -7.80
N THR A 814 1.03 -34.47 -6.81
CA THR A 814 2.26 -33.66 -6.66
C THR A 814 3.22 -33.89 -7.85
N PHE A 815 3.42 -35.14 -8.24
CA PHE A 815 4.23 -35.51 -9.40
C PHE A 815 3.44 -36.45 -10.32
N VAL A 816 3.60 -36.30 -11.64
CA VAL A 816 2.91 -37.15 -12.63
C VAL A 816 3.40 -38.61 -12.55
N ASN A 817 4.69 -38.80 -12.25
CA ASN A 817 5.38 -40.10 -12.30
C ASN A 817 5.82 -40.62 -10.92
N ASP A 818 5.49 -39.93 -9.84
CA ASP A 818 5.96 -40.25 -8.50
C ASP A 818 4.86 -40.01 -7.46
N LYS A 819 4.79 -40.86 -6.44
CA LYS A 819 3.81 -40.78 -5.34
C LYS A 819 4.37 -40.10 -4.09
N ARG A 820 5.64 -39.70 -4.11
CA ARG A 820 6.27 -39.02 -2.97
C ARG A 820 5.63 -37.64 -2.70
N ALA A 821 5.69 -37.23 -1.44
CA ALA A 821 5.43 -35.86 -1.03
C ALA A 821 6.43 -34.88 -1.67
N ASP A 822 6.09 -33.60 -1.71
CA ASP A 822 7.00 -32.58 -2.24
C ASP A 822 8.19 -32.38 -1.27
N PRO A 823 9.43 -32.73 -1.65
CA PRO A 823 10.58 -32.60 -0.76
C PRO A 823 10.97 -31.15 -0.49
N GLY A 824 10.48 -30.20 -1.29
CA GLY A 824 10.68 -28.77 -1.08
C GLY A 824 9.77 -28.17 0.00
N VAL A 825 8.72 -28.89 0.40
CA VAL A 825 7.81 -28.45 1.47
C VAL A 825 8.35 -28.89 2.81
N GLN A 826 8.92 -27.93 3.55
CA GLN A 826 9.47 -28.17 4.88
C GLN A 826 8.68 -27.45 5.97
N PHE A 827 8.52 -28.13 7.10
CA PHE A 827 7.79 -27.65 8.26
C PHE A 827 8.64 -27.70 9.52
N VAL A 828 8.35 -26.80 10.46
CA VAL A 828 8.84 -26.85 11.84
C VAL A 828 7.68 -26.71 12.82
N LYS A 829 7.88 -27.06 14.09
CA LYS A 829 6.86 -26.90 15.14
C LYS A 829 7.05 -25.61 15.90
N GLU A 830 5.97 -24.84 16.04
CA GLU A 830 5.92 -23.63 16.83
C GLU A 830 4.56 -23.55 17.53
N ARG A 831 4.53 -23.20 18.82
CA ARG A 831 3.30 -23.17 19.64
C ARG A 831 2.52 -24.51 19.60
N GLY A 832 3.23 -25.63 19.54
CA GLY A 832 2.65 -26.97 19.52
C GLY A 832 1.97 -27.38 18.20
N GLN A 833 2.05 -26.56 17.15
CA GLN A 833 1.49 -26.88 15.83
C GLN A 833 2.58 -26.74 14.75
N ARG A 834 2.40 -27.36 13.59
CA ARG A 834 3.33 -27.16 12.47
C ARG A 834 3.18 -25.78 11.83
N ARG A 835 4.26 -25.27 11.25
CA ARG A 835 4.26 -24.11 10.35
C ARG A 835 5.32 -24.28 9.24
N PRO A 836 5.20 -23.58 8.11
CA PRO A 836 6.26 -23.57 7.11
C PRO A 836 7.61 -23.14 7.72
N ALA A 837 8.69 -23.80 7.30
CA ALA A 837 10.05 -23.41 7.67
C ALA A 837 10.44 -22.07 7.00
N GLN A 838 11.23 -21.27 7.71
CA GLN A 838 11.79 -19.98 7.28
C GLN A 838 13.32 -20.05 7.24
N ALA A 839 13.95 -19.11 6.53
CA ALA A 839 15.40 -18.99 6.51
C ALA A 839 15.93 -18.76 7.95
N GLY A 840 16.73 -19.70 8.45
CA GLY A 840 17.26 -19.69 9.82
C GLY A 840 16.62 -20.70 10.77
N ASP A 841 15.53 -21.35 10.38
CA ASP A 841 15.01 -22.48 11.15
C ASP A 841 15.99 -23.66 11.12
N ALA A 842 16.23 -24.27 12.28
CA ALA A 842 17.00 -25.51 12.37
C ALA A 842 16.18 -26.65 11.74
N LEU A 843 16.44 -26.91 10.47
CA LEU A 843 15.88 -28.06 9.77
C LEU A 843 16.57 -29.31 10.29
N VAL A 844 15.79 -30.28 10.75
CA VAL A 844 16.30 -31.64 11.01
C VAL A 844 16.54 -32.28 9.65
N MET A 845 17.68 -31.95 9.04
CA MET A 845 18.17 -32.64 7.86
C MET A 845 18.50 -34.06 8.31
N ILE A 846 17.85 -35.06 7.71
CA ILE A 846 18.24 -36.46 7.88
C ILE A 846 19.75 -36.52 7.55
N PRO A 847 20.59 -37.12 8.42
CA PRO A 847 22.01 -37.24 8.11
C PRO A 847 22.13 -37.97 6.78
N VAL A 848 22.82 -37.36 5.82
CA VAL A 848 23.27 -38.08 4.63
C VAL A 848 24.15 -39.20 5.17
N VAL A 849 23.64 -40.43 5.11
CA VAL A 849 24.47 -41.60 5.33
C VAL A 849 25.52 -41.52 4.22
N GLU A 850 26.78 -41.28 4.59
CA GLU A 850 27.91 -41.51 3.69
C GLU A 850 27.76 -42.93 3.16
N GLU A 851 27.51 -43.06 1.85
CA GLU A 851 27.72 -44.33 1.18
C GLU A 851 29.19 -44.70 1.35
N VAL A 852 29.43 -45.68 2.21
CA VAL A 852 30.72 -46.32 2.35
C VAL A 852 30.87 -47.28 1.17
N VAL A 853 31.71 -46.84 0.22
CA VAL A 853 32.35 -47.55 -0.91
C VAL A 853 31.49 -47.81 -2.15
#